data_AF-A0A167Q8G5-F1
#
_entry.id   AF-A0A167Q8G5-F1
#
_cell.length_a   1.000
_cell.length_b   1.000
_cell.length_c   1.000
_cell.angle_alpha   90.00
_cell.angle_beta   90.00
_cell.angle_gamma   90.00
#
_symmetry.space_group_name_H-M   'P 1'
#
loop_
_entity.id
_entity.type
_entity.pdbx_description
1 polymer ?
#
loop_
_entity_poly.entity_id
_entity_poly.type
_entity_poly.pdbx_seq_one_letter_code
_entity_poly.pdbx_strand_id
1 'polypeptide(L)'
;MNNQDRPQQMPQQEEVNEETPLLHATPTTESYSVFTPTQKRLIILTAALASSFSPLSANIYYPALNSIAKDLRVSPSQINLTITTYMICQGLAPMLTGSLADQAGRRPAYILCFAIYIFGNIALALQHSFPALLALRAVQSCGSSGTVALASAVAADIITSAERGIYMGFTSLGNILAPSIGPILGGVLSKYLGWEAIFWFLAIAAGTFFVPLLLFFPETCRGIVGNGSTPAVGWNRAIWSYLRTTTTLTPPGPSVPKRRVNVPNPCSTLRLLFQRPVGLVLLANGVVFSSYYAVTAGIPALFQRIYDLDDLGIGLCFIPAGLGSLLSATANGVLVDWNYRRTRRNAGQTVHKNQKQDIIGFPIEQARLQIGLPMTVLAAASIVVYGVLIPLKPPLLVALMVVFIICFCITAAYNVMNILIVDLYYETPATAMAANNLVRCFLGAGAAAMVNPLIRQIDVQWTYCSVSGAIALVTPLISMVYAQGWEWRKKQAETDSQRRTIFPWTPSHQLQIRYPGGQWIDPGMELDIRETTLIPEISTINLTCTEKYIILFIDLDAIIPGTRIQSVILHWYQANLMVDCTKPSPPSTLVPGKDNGDKHDQIASYIAPRAPPNTHHRYVYLLFAQPPPYQFPGCFSHVFPETVSARAGFNIRKFVQAAGLDPPIAMNYFIGRHEPTEGETTTMPEGATTTSFRSVDCPTRTAGVVMS
;
A
#
# COMPACT_ATOMS: atom_id res chain seq x y z
N MET A 1 -6.87 -14.03 74.49
CA MET A 1 -6.49 -15.46 74.54
C MET A 1 -7.13 -16.16 73.35
N ASN A 2 -6.30 -16.93 72.65
CA ASN A 2 -6.55 -17.89 71.57
C ASN A 2 -6.73 -17.48 70.10
N ASN A 3 -5.87 -18.17 69.32
CA ASN A 3 -5.70 -18.33 67.88
C ASN A 3 -6.83 -19.13 67.19
N GLN A 4 -6.77 -19.15 65.85
CA GLN A 4 -7.52 -19.93 64.82
C GLN A 4 -8.80 -19.21 64.34
N ASP A 5 -9.07 -18.95 63.05
CA ASP A 5 -8.62 -19.49 61.76
C ASP A 5 -8.73 -18.42 60.65
N ARG A 6 -7.80 -18.43 59.68
CA ARG A 6 -8.00 -17.78 58.37
C ARG A 6 -7.53 -18.74 57.27
N PRO A 7 -8.37 -19.04 56.25
CA PRO A 7 -8.04 -20.06 55.25
C PRO A 7 -6.89 -19.62 54.33
N GLN A 8 -6.00 -20.58 54.06
CA GLN A 8 -4.93 -20.50 53.07
C GLN A 8 -5.52 -20.36 51.66
N GLN A 9 -5.13 -19.31 50.93
CA GLN A 9 -5.38 -19.20 49.49
C GLN A 9 -4.38 -20.10 48.74
N MET A 10 -4.92 -21.03 47.94
CA MET A 10 -4.15 -21.83 46.99
C MET A 10 -3.48 -20.92 45.95
N PRO A 11 -2.25 -21.23 45.51
CA PRO A 11 -1.65 -20.54 44.38
C PRO A 11 -2.42 -20.88 43.10
N GLN A 12 -2.89 -19.86 42.39
CA GLN A 12 -3.45 -19.98 41.06
C GLN A 12 -2.41 -20.59 40.11
N GLN A 13 -2.78 -21.68 39.45
CA GLN A 13 -2.02 -22.24 38.33
C GLN A 13 -1.98 -21.22 37.19
N GLU A 14 -0.79 -20.77 36.79
CA GLU A 14 -0.56 -20.07 35.53
C GLU A 14 -0.84 -21.04 34.38
N GLU A 15 -1.90 -20.78 33.61
CA GLU A 15 -2.10 -21.37 32.29
C GLU A 15 -0.95 -20.91 31.37
N VAL A 16 -0.07 -21.86 31.02
CA VAL A 16 0.97 -21.68 30.00
C VAL A 16 0.28 -21.60 28.64
N ASN A 17 -0.04 -20.39 28.19
CA ASN A 17 -0.39 -20.14 26.80
C ASN A 17 0.87 -20.27 25.92
N GLU A 18 0.94 -21.35 25.13
CA GLU A 18 1.85 -21.47 23.99
C GLU A 18 1.42 -20.50 22.88
N GLU A 19 1.76 -19.21 23.02
CA GLU A 19 1.70 -18.25 21.92
C GLU A 19 3.11 -17.86 21.48
N THR A 20 3.46 -18.35 20.29
CA THR A 20 4.72 -18.15 19.54
C THR A 20 5.29 -16.71 19.61
N PRO A 21 6.56 -16.50 20.01
CA PRO A 21 7.18 -15.16 20.10
C PRO A 21 7.49 -14.47 18.76
N LEU A 22 7.27 -15.13 17.62
CA LEU A 22 7.78 -14.75 16.28
C LEU A 22 7.19 -13.45 15.68
N LEU A 23 6.28 -12.74 16.38
CA LEU A 23 5.56 -11.57 15.83
C LEU A 23 5.64 -10.29 16.67
N HIS A 24 6.31 -10.31 17.83
CA HIS A 24 6.44 -9.12 18.66
C HIS A 24 7.80 -8.45 18.44
N ALA A 25 7.80 -7.39 17.62
CA ALA A 25 8.79 -6.34 17.79
C ALA A 25 8.67 -5.83 19.23
N THR A 26 9.75 -5.91 20.00
CA THR A 26 9.87 -5.29 21.32
C THR A 26 9.42 -3.84 21.20
N PRO A 27 8.49 -3.35 22.06
CA PRO A 27 8.04 -1.96 21.98
C PRO A 27 9.21 -1.07 22.38
N THR A 28 9.93 -0.53 21.39
CA THR A 28 10.85 0.58 21.57
C THR A 28 10.05 1.73 22.19
N THR A 29 10.48 2.22 23.34
CA THR A 29 9.94 3.33 24.13
C THR A 29 9.96 4.70 23.42
N GLU A 30 10.14 4.73 22.10
CA GLU A 30 10.19 5.95 21.31
C GLU A 30 8.78 6.44 20.96
N SER A 31 8.50 7.70 21.30
CA SER A 31 7.30 8.40 20.84
C SER A 31 7.25 8.44 19.32
N TYR A 32 6.09 8.08 18.75
CA TYR A 32 5.84 8.03 17.31
C TYR A 32 6.13 9.37 16.59
N SER A 33 6.00 10.50 17.29
CA SER A 33 6.25 11.84 16.76
C SER A 33 6.57 12.81 17.90
N VAL A 34 7.59 13.65 17.73
CA VAL A 34 7.96 14.70 18.70
C VAL A 34 7.04 15.93 18.66
N PHE A 35 6.23 16.08 17.61
CA PHE A 35 5.29 17.20 17.49
C PHE A 35 4.22 17.18 18.59
N THR A 36 3.96 18.36 19.18
CA THR A 36 2.86 18.53 20.15
C THR A 36 1.49 18.36 19.47
N PRO A 37 0.42 18.06 20.23
CA PRO A 37 -0.92 17.90 19.66
C PRO A 37 -1.37 19.12 18.82
N THR A 38 -1.05 20.33 19.27
CA THR A 38 -1.37 21.57 18.55
C THR A 38 -0.58 21.69 17.25
N GLN A 39 0.71 21.33 17.26
CA GLN A 39 1.54 21.31 16.05
C GLN A 39 1.03 20.28 15.04
N LYS A 40 0.69 19.07 15.50
CA LYS A 40 0.08 18.03 14.66
C LYS A 40 -1.19 18.54 13.99
N ARG A 41 -2.11 19.15 14.76
CA ARG A 41 -3.35 19.73 14.23
C ARG A 41 -3.08 20.81 13.19
N LEU A 42 -2.12 21.71 13.43
CA LEU A 42 -1.79 22.77 12.48
C LEU A 42 -1.19 22.21 11.19
N ILE A 43 -0.25 21.25 11.27
CA ILE A 43 0.36 20.61 10.11
C ILE A 43 -0.70 19.89 9.27
N ILE A 44 -1.60 19.14 9.92
CA ILE A 44 -2.71 18.46 9.25
C ILE A 44 -3.68 19.46 8.61
N LEU A 45 -3.98 20.57 9.29
CA LEU A 45 -4.84 21.62 8.74
C LEU A 45 -4.20 22.25 7.50
N THR A 46 -2.90 22.57 7.54
CA THR A 46 -2.18 23.09 6.37
C THR A 46 -2.20 22.08 5.21
N ALA A 47 -1.97 20.80 5.50
CA ALA A 47 -2.04 19.73 4.50
C ALA A 47 -3.46 19.57 3.91
N ALA A 48 -4.50 19.68 4.74
CA ALA A 48 -5.91 19.63 4.31
C ALA A 48 -6.31 20.84 3.45
N LEU A 49 -5.82 22.04 3.79
CA LEU A 49 -6.01 23.22 2.96
C LEU A 49 -5.27 23.08 1.63
N ALA A 50 -4.04 22.55 1.64
CA ALA A 50 -3.28 22.30 0.44
C ALA A 50 -3.97 21.31 -0.51
N SER A 51 -4.54 20.22 0.03
CA SER A 51 -5.26 19.22 -0.76
C SER A 51 -6.52 19.80 -1.40
N SER A 52 -7.19 20.77 -0.75
CA SER A 52 -8.44 21.36 -1.26
C SER A 52 -8.29 22.14 -2.57
N PHE A 53 -7.10 22.63 -2.92
CA PHE A 53 -6.86 23.36 -4.17
C PHE A 53 -7.10 22.50 -5.42
N SER A 54 -6.78 21.20 -5.37
CA SER A 54 -6.97 20.27 -6.49
C SER A 54 -8.44 20.13 -6.92
N PRO A 55 -9.37 19.71 -6.03
CA PRO A 55 -10.80 19.66 -6.35
C PRO A 55 -11.42 21.05 -6.55
N LEU A 56 -10.94 22.09 -5.86
CA LEU A 56 -11.46 23.45 -6.05
C LEU A 56 -11.23 23.91 -7.50
N SER A 57 -10.01 23.76 -8.02
CA SER A 57 -9.62 24.15 -9.38
C SER A 57 -10.33 23.36 -10.48
N ALA A 58 -10.68 22.11 -10.18
CA ALA A 58 -11.45 21.27 -11.09
C ALA A 58 -12.89 21.78 -11.21
N ASN A 59 -13.52 22.16 -10.09
CA ASN A 59 -14.96 22.45 -10.03
C ASN A 59 -15.31 23.93 -10.22
N ILE A 60 -14.44 24.87 -9.83
CA ILE A 60 -14.64 26.32 -10.03
C ILE A 60 -14.79 26.70 -11.51
N TYR A 61 -14.34 25.83 -12.40
CA TYR A 61 -14.33 26.04 -13.84
C TYR A 61 -15.70 25.78 -14.52
N TYR A 62 -16.57 24.93 -13.94
CA TYR A 62 -17.84 24.50 -14.57
C TYR A 62 -18.80 25.62 -14.98
N PRO A 63 -19.06 26.64 -14.14
CA PRO A 63 -20.03 27.69 -14.49
C PRO A 63 -19.56 28.56 -15.66
N ALA A 64 -18.24 28.66 -15.87
CA ALA A 64 -17.65 29.50 -16.90
C ALA A 64 -17.48 28.79 -18.25
N LEU A 65 -17.78 27.48 -18.37
CA LEU A 65 -17.50 26.71 -19.59
C LEU A 65 -18.13 27.33 -20.85
N ASN A 66 -19.37 27.81 -20.73
CA ASN A 66 -20.08 28.41 -21.86
C ASN A 66 -19.52 29.78 -22.22
N SER A 67 -19.18 30.60 -21.22
CA SER A 67 -18.54 31.92 -21.42
C SER A 67 -17.17 31.80 -22.07
N ILE A 68 -16.36 30.84 -21.62
CA ILE A 68 -15.05 30.54 -22.23
C ILE A 68 -15.22 30.06 -23.67
N ALA A 69 -16.17 29.15 -23.93
CA ALA A 69 -16.44 28.66 -25.28
C ALA A 69 -16.81 29.81 -26.24
N LYS A 70 -17.64 30.74 -25.76
CA LYS A 70 -18.08 31.92 -26.51
C LYS A 70 -16.91 32.88 -26.79
N ASP A 71 -16.10 33.16 -25.79
CA ASP A 71 -15.00 34.13 -25.88
C ASP A 71 -13.86 33.63 -26.79
N LEU A 72 -13.45 32.37 -26.62
CA LEU A 72 -12.45 31.71 -27.47
C LEU A 72 -13.00 31.26 -28.84
N ARG A 73 -14.30 31.46 -29.10
CA ARG A 73 -15.00 31.06 -30.34
C ARG A 73 -14.84 29.57 -30.68
N VAL A 74 -14.97 28.72 -29.67
CA VAL A 74 -14.87 27.26 -29.79
C VAL A 74 -16.15 26.57 -29.34
N SER A 75 -16.30 25.29 -29.69
CA SER A 75 -17.46 24.53 -29.25
C SER A 75 -17.39 24.15 -27.75
N PRO A 76 -18.53 23.99 -27.06
CA PRO A 76 -18.59 23.44 -25.69
C PRO A 76 -17.90 22.07 -25.57
N SER A 77 -17.93 21.25 -26.62
CA SER A 77 -17.22 19.98 -26.68
C SER A 77 -15.70 20.16 -26.63
N GLN A 78 -15.15 21.19 -27.30
CA GLN A 78 -13.72 21.52 -27.22
C GLN A 78 -13.34 22.01 -25.82
N ILE A 79 -14.15 22.87 -25.18
CA ILE A 79 -13.88 23.30 -23.81
C ILE A 79 -13.92 22.13 -22.82
N ASN A 80 -14.81 21.15 -22.98
CA ASN A 80 -14.80 19.94 -22.15
C ASN A 80 -13.49 19.14 -22.25
N LEU A 81 -12.77 19.20 -23.38
CA LEU A 81 -11.44 18.58 -23.50
C LEU A 81 -10.45 19.17 -22.49
N THR A 82 -10.63 20.43 -22.07
CA THR A 82 -9.79 21.02 -21.02
C THR A 82 -10.01 20.36 -19.65
N ILE A 83 -11.24 19.90 -19.37
CA ILE A 83 -11.56 19.11 -18.17
C ILE A 83 -10.96 17.71 -18.31
N THR A 84 -11.11 17.09 -19.48
CA THR A 84 -10.53 15.78 -19.80
C THR A 84 -9.01 15.77 -19.61
N THR A 85 -8.29 16.71 -20.22
CA THR A 85 -6.84 16.83 -20.07
C THR A 85 -6.44 17.10 -18.62
N TYR A 86 -7.19 17.97 -17.92
CA TYR A 86 -6.98 18.21 -16.49
C TYR A 86 -7.09 16.90 -15.68
N MET A 87 -8.11 16.07 -15.94
CA MET A 87 -8.32 14.81 -15.22
C MET A 87 -7.25 13.76 -15.54
N ILE A 88 -6.81 13.65 -16.80
CA ILE A 88 -5.71 12.72 -17.17
C ILE A 88 -4.45 13.06 -16.37
N CYS A 89 -4.06 14.33 -16.34
CA CYS A 89 -2.93 14.80 -15.54
C CYS A 89 -3.16 14.59 -14.03
N GLN A 90 -4.40 14.78 -13.54
CA GLN A 90 -4.75 14.54 -12.14
C GLN A 90 -4.61 13.07 -11.74
N GLY A 91 -4.80 12.14 -12.67
CA GLY A 91 -4.57 10.71 -12.46
C GLY A 91 -3.09 10.35 -12.41
N LEU A 92 -2.27 10.95 -13.29
CA LEU A 92 -0.86 10.59 -13.49
C LEU A 92 0.09 11.30 -12.53
N ALA A 93 -0.10 12.60 -12.30
CA ALA A 93 0.85 13.43 -11.55
C ALA A 93 1.06 12.97 -10.08
N PRO A 94 0.04 12.49 -9.33
CA PRO A 94 0.25 11.94 -7.98
C PRO A 94 1.27 10.80 -7.91
N MET A 95 1.42 10.01 -8.99
CA MET A 95 2.41 8.92 -9.06
C MET A 95 3.85 9.46 -9.04
N LEU A 96 4.08 10.58 -9.72
CA LEU A 96 5.38 11.25 -9.77
C LEU A 96 5.65 12.02 -8.48
N THR A 97 4.66 12.80 -8.01
CA THR A 97 4.82 13.62 -6.80
C THR A 97 4.94 12.77 -5.54
N GLY A 98 4.26 11.62 -5.46
CA GLY A 98 4.37 10.70 -4.31
C GLY A 98 5.77 10.13 -4.18
N SER A 99 6.36 9.65 -5.28
CA SER A 99 7.73 9.14 -5.27
C SER A 99 8.76 10.23 -4.98
N LEU A 100 8.58 11.41 -5.57
CA LEU A 100 9.41 12.57 -5.25
C LEU A 100 9.32 12.88 -3.74
N ALA A 101 8.13 12.83 -3.15
CA ALA A 101 7.93 13.15 -1.76
C ALA A 101 8.54 12.13 -0.80
N ASP A 102 8.58 10.85 -1.19
CA ASP A 102 9.23 9.79 -0.39
C ASP A 102 10.75 9.90 -0.41
N GLN A 103 11.31 10.56 -1.42
CA GLN A 103 12.77 10.66 -1.62
C GLN A 103 13.33 12.02 -1.20
N ALA A 104 12.75 13.09 -1.74
CA ALA A 104 13.20 14.46 -1.49
C ALA A 104 12.62 15.04 -0.19
N GLY A 105 11.46 14.54 0.24
CA GLY A 105 10.74 15.01 1.42
C GLY A 105 9.36 15.57 1.08
N ARG A 106 8.51 15.71 2.10
CA ARG A 106 7.15 16.24 1.94
C ARG A 106 7.18 17.73 1.59
N ARG A 107 8.08 18.49 2.22
CA ARG A 107 8.13 19.95 2.05
C ARG A 107 8.56 20.36 0.63
N PRO A 108 9.66 19.86 0.03
CA PRO A 108 10.01 20.19 -1.36
C PRO A 108 8.93 19.77 -2.35
N ALA A 109 8.26 18.64 -2.12
CA ALA A 109 7.17 18.19 -2.97
C ALA A 109 6.00 19.18 -2.98
N TYR A 110 5.58 19.69 -1.82
CA TYR A 110 4.59 20.78 -1.75
C TYR A 110 5.08 22.05 -2.45
N ILE A 111 6.34 22.42 -2.27
CA ILE A 111 6.91 23.62 -2.88
C ILE A 111 6.85 23.54 -4.41
N LEU A 112 7.29 22.42 -4.97
CA LEU A 112 7.24 22.19 -6.41
C LEU A 112 5.80 22.19 -6.94
N CYS A 113 4.89 21.50 -6.25
CA CYS A 113 3.46 21.46 -6.60
C CYS A 113 2.87 22.88 -6.68
N PHE A 114 3.02 23.68 -5.62
CA PHE A 114 2.48 25.04 -5.58
C PHE A 114 3.17 26.00 -6.54
N ALA A 115 4.48 25.85 -6.78
CA ALA A 115 5.18 26.65 -7.78
C ALA A 115 4.61 26.42 -9.19
N ILE A 116 4.46 25.15 -9.59
CA ILE A 116 3.85 24.77 -10.88
C ILE A 116 2.40 25.26 -10.96
N TYR A 117 1.64 25.09 -9.87
CA TYR A 117 0.23 25.47 -9.82
C TYR A 117 0.02 26.99 -9.91
N ILE A 118 0.79 27.79 -9.16
CA ILE A 118 0.71 29.26 -9.20
C ILE A 118 1.10 29.77 -10.59
N PHE A 119 2.22 29.28 -11.14
CA PHE A 119 2.65 29.62 -12.50
C PHE A 119 1.57 29.26 -13.52
N GLY A 120 1.01 28.05 -13.44
CA GLY A 120 -0.05 27.60 -14.33
C GLY A 120 -1.29 28.48 -14.26
N ASN A 121 -1.71 28.92 -13.06
CA ASN A 121 -2.85 29.83 -12.90
C ASN A 121 -2.58 31.22 -13.47
N ILE A 122 -1.41 31.81 -13.22
CA ILE A 122 -1.05 33.12 -13.80
C ILE A 122 -1.02 33.02 -15.33
N ALA A 123 -0.40 31.96 -15.87
CA ALA A 123 -0.37 31.73 -17.30
C ALA A 123 -1.78 31.55 -17.89
N LEU A 124 -2.66 30.78 -17.23
CA LEU A 124 -4.06 30.59 -17.63
C LEU A 124 -4.86 31.90 -17.64
N ALA A 125 -4.65 32.75 -16.64
CA ALA A 125 -5.33 34.04 -16.52
C ALA A 125 -4.98 35.02 -17.65
N LEU A 126 -3.85 34.79 -18.34
CA LEU A 126 -3.35 35.61 -19.44
C LEU A 126 -3.61 34.98 -20.82
N GLN A 127 -4.36 33.88 -20.91
CA GLN A 127 -4.60 33.19 -22.18
C GLN A 127 -5.81 33.72 -22.93
N HIS A 128 -5.64 33.90 -24.25
CA HIS A 128 -6.72 34.17 -25.20
C HIS A 128 -6.78 33.12 -26.33
N SER A 129 -6.16 31.95 -26.13
CA SER A 129 -6.01 30.91 -27.14
C SER A 129 -6.39 29.54 -26.57
N PHE A 130 -7.25 28.81 -27.28
CA PHE A 130 -7.74 27.50 -26.85
C PHE A 130 -6.64 26.44 -26.70
N PRO A 131 -5.70 26.24 -27.66
CA PRO A 131 -4.61 25.28 -27.49
C PRO A 131 -3.74 25.57 -26.26
N ALA A 132 -3.48 26.85 -25.98
CA ALA A 132 -2.70 27.25 -24.82
C ALA A 132 -3.47 27.02 -23.51
N LEU A 133 -4.78 27.35 -23.47
CA LEU A 133 -5.67 27.03 -22.36
C LEU A 133 -5.66 25.52 -22.07
N LEU A 134 -5.77 24.68 -23.10
CA LEU A 134 -5.75 23.22 -22.97
C LEU A 134 -4.44 22.71 -22.35
N ALA A 135 -3.29 23.17 -22.87
CA ALA A 135 -1.98 22.77 -22.38
C ALA A 135 -1.73 23.26 -20.94
N LEU A 136 -2.09 24.51 -20.64
CA LEU A 136 -1.87 25.08 -19.32
C LEU A 136 -2.83 24.51 -18.26
N ARG A 137 -4.02 24.03 -18.65
CA ARG A 137 -4.89 23.24 -17.76
C ARG A 137 -4.24 21.91 -17.36
N ALA A 138 -3.50 21.29 -18.27
CA ALA A 138 -2.67 20.11 -17.96
C ALA A 138 -1.61 20.46 -16.89
N VAL A 139 -0.87 21.55 -17.10
CA VAL A 139 0.17 22.04 -16.17
C VAL A 139 -0.41 22.38 -14.79
N GLN A 140 -1.54 23.10 -14.75
CA GLN A 140 -2.25 23.45 -13.52
C GLN A 140 -2.64 22.19 -12.74
N SER A 141 -3.15 21.16 -13.43
CA SER A 141 -3.50 19.88 -12.81
C SER A 141 -2.29 19.18 -12.21
N CYS A 142 -1.16 19.10 -12.94
CA CYS A 142 0.07 18.51 -12.44
C CYS A 142 0.58 19.17 -11.15
N GLY A 143 0.43 20.51 -11.05
CA GLY A 143 0.81 21.26 -9.85
C GLY A 143 -0.14 21.04 -8.66
N SER A 144 -1.43 20.82 -8.89
CA SER A 144 -2.41 20.70 -7.80
C SER A 144 -2.65 19.26 -7.35
N SER A 145 -2.66 18.28 -8.25
CA SER A 145 -3.16 16.93 -7.95
C SER A 145 -2.34 16.18 -6.90
N GLY A 146 -1.02 16.43 -6.86
CA GLY A 146 -0.11 15.78 -5.92
C GLY A 146 -0.39 16.14 -4.47
N THR A 147 -0.98 17.32 -4.20
CA THR A 147 -1.21 17.81 -2.82
C THR A 147 -2.19 16.94 -2.04
N VAL A 148 -3.13 16.27 -2.72
CA VAL A 148 -4.06 15.34 -2.08
C VAL A 148 -3.33 14.11 -1.53
N ALA A 149 -2.44 13.51 -2.33
CA ALA A 149 -1.64 12.37 -1.91
C ALA A 149 -0.63 12.76 -0.81
N LEU A 150 -0.01 13.94 -0.94
CA LEU A 150 0.87 14.50 0.07
C LEU A 150 0.16 14.70 1.41
N ALA A 151 -1.09 15.14 1.42
CA ALA A 151 -1.82 15.37 2.67
C ALA A 151 -2.04 14.07 3.46
N SER A 152 -2.41 12.99 2.77
CA SER A 152 -2.52 11.67 3.38
C SER A 152 -1.16 11.13 3.84
N ALA A 153 -0.09 11.37 3.09
CA ALA A 153 1.26 10.96 3.46
C ALA A 153 1.75 11.69 4.72
N VAL A 154 1.54 13.01 4.82
CA VAL A 154 1.88 13.79 6.02
C VAL A 154 1.13 13.29 7.24
N ALA A 155 -0.17 12.98 7.11
CA ALA A 155 -0.94 12.38 8.19
C ALA A 155 -0.39 11.02 8.61
N ALA A 156 -0.02 10.17 7.66
CA ALA A 156 0.59 8.88 7.94
C ALA A 156 1.96 8.99 8.63
N ASP A 157 2.73 10.05 8.36
CA ASP A 157 4.06 10.25 8.92
C ASP A 157 4.02 10.78 10.38
N ILE A 158 3.05 11.61 10.76
CA ILE A 158 3.03 12.29 12.08
C ILE A 158 1.96 11.77 13.05
N ILE A 159 0.92 11.07 12.56
CA ILE A 159 -0.21 10.60 13.36
C ILE A 159 -0.15 9.10 13.61
N THR A 160 -0.29 8.71 14.88
CA THR A 160 -0.32 7.31 15.32
C THR A 160 -1.52 6.58 14.72
N SER A 161 -1.42 5.25 14.57
CA SER A 161 -2.49 4.43 14.01
C SER A 161 -3.83 4.58 14.75
N ALA A 162 -3.82 4.80 16.07
CA ALA A 162 -5.02 4.95 16.89
C ALA A 162 -5.79 6.27 16.62
N GLU A 163 -5.08 7.36 16.31
CA GLU A 163 -5.70 8.67 16.05
C GLU A 163 -5.92 8.94 14.55
N ARG A 164 -5.29 8.13 13.68
CA ARG A 164 -5.23 8.33 12.23
C ARG A 164 -6.60 8.55 11.58
N GLY A 165 -7.64 7.83 12.02
CA GLY A 165 -8.98 7.96 11.44
C GLY A 165 -9.56 9.38 11.52
N ILE A 166 -9.40 10.04 12.67
CA ILE A 166 -9.92 11.40 12.90
C ILE A 166 -9.17 12.41 12.02
N TYR A 167 -7.83 12.33 12.01
CA TYR A 167 -7.01 13.26 11.23
C TYR A 167 -7.15 13.04 9.71
N MET A 168 -7.29 11.80 9.25
CA MET A 168 -7.60 11.48 7.85
C MET A 168 -8.97 12.04 7.44
N GLY A 169 -9.96 12.00 8.35
CA GLY A 169 -11.24 12.67 8.17
C GLY A 169 -11.08 14.18 7.92
N PHE A 170 -10.29 14.87 8.74
CA PHE A 170 -9.99 16.30 8.53
C PHE A 170 -9.28 16.56 7.20
N THR A 171 -8.30 15.73 6.80
CA THR A 171 -7.63 15.88 5.49
C THR A 171 -8.56 15.70 4.30
N SER A 172 -9.69 15.00 4.49
CA SER A 172 -10.66 14.71 3.45
C SER A 172 -11.74 15.78 3.30
N LEU A 173 -11.96 16.62 4.33
CA LEU A 173 -12.98 17.68 4.30
C LEU A 173 -12.83 18.62 3.10
N GLY A 174 -11.59 18.98 2.75
CA GLY A 174 -11.31 19.83 1.58
C GLY A 174 -11.82 19.21 0.28
N ASN A 175 -11.71 17.89 0.12
CA ASN A 175 -12.20 17.18 -1.06
C ASN A 175 -13.73 17.10 -1.13
N ILE A 176 -14.42 17.17 0.01
CA ILE A 176 -15.88 17.11 0.10
C ILE A 176 -16.49 18.49 -0.12
N LEU A 177 -15.89 19.54 0.46
CA LEU A 177 -16.42 20.90 0.40
C LEU A 177 -16.12 21.62 -0.91
N ALA A 178 -14.94 21.39 -1.50
CA ALA A 178 -14.50 22.10 -2.69
C ALA A 178 -15.42 21.96 -3.92
N PRO A 179 -16.02 20.78 -4.22
CA PRO A 179 -16.98 20.66 -5.33
C PRO A 179 -18.27 21.48 -5.14
N SER A 180 -18.60 21.85 -3.89
CA SER A 180 -19.76 22.68 -3.57
C SER A 180 -19.43 24.16 -3.69
N ILE A 181 -18.29 24.57 -3.13
CA ILE A 181 -17.87 25.98 -3.05
C ILE A 181 -17.34 26.47 -4.40
N GLY A 182 -16.62 25.61 -5.14
CA GLY A 182 -15.99 25.95 -6.41
C GLY A 182 -16.94 26.57 -7.41
N PRO A 183 -18.01 25.88 -7.84
CA PRO A 183 -18.92 26.42 -8.85
C PRO A 183 -19.61 27.73 -8.42
N ILE A 184 -19.85 27.94 -7.13
CA ILE A 184 -20.43 29.21 -6.64
C ILE A 184 -19.43 30.34 -6.86
N LEU A 185 -18.17 30.16 -6.42
CA LEU A 185 -17.11 31.14 -6.64
C LEU A 185 -16.86 31.38 -8.13
N GLY A 186 -16.84 30.31 -8.92
CA GLY A 186 -16.65 30.38 -10.36
C GLY A 186 -17.74 31.16 -11.08
N GLY A 187 -19.00 30.94 -10.72
CA GLY A 187 -20.14 31.64 -11.28
C GLY A 187 -20.14 33.13 -10.93
N VAL A 188 -19.83 33.47 -9.67
CA VAL A 188 -19.68 34.88 -9.22
C VAL A 188 -18.55 35.57 -9.99
N LEU A 189 -17.36 34.96 -10.01
CA LEU A 189 -16.18 35.54 -10.67
C LEU A 189 -16.40 35.70 -12.17
N SER A 190 -16.89 34.67 -12.84
CA SER A 190 -17.13 34.69 -14.29
C SER A 190 -18.17 35.73 -14.68
N LYS A 191 -19.28 35.84 -13.93
CA LYS A 191 -20.35 36.80 -14.22
C LYS A 191 -19.91 38.26 -14.07
N TYR A 192 -19.17 38.60 -13.01
CA TYR A 192 -18.88 40.01 -12.67
C TYR A 192 -17.51 40.49 -13.13
N LEU A 193 -16.51 39.61 -13.21
CA LEU A 193 -15.11 39.97 -13.48
C LEU A 193 -14.54 39.26 -14.72
N GLY A 194 -15.31 38.40 -15.39
CA GLY A 194 -14.84 37.57 -16.49
C GLY A 194 -14.27 36.23 -16.03
N TRP A 195 -14.17 35.28 -16.96
CA TRP A 195 -13.75 33.91 -16.65
C TRP A 195 -12.26 33.82 -16.27
N GLU A 196 -11.45 34.76 -16.74
CA GLU A 196 -10.02 34.90 -16.42
C GLU A 196 -9.81 35.18 -14.92
N ALA A 197 -10.77 35.87 -14.28
CA ALA A 197 -10.74 36.18 -12.85
C ALA A 197 -10.74 34.92 -11.98
N ILE A 198 -11.25 33.79 -12.49
CA ILE A 198 -11.17 32.48 -11.82
C ILE A 198 -9.71 32.10 -11.61
N PHE A 199 -8.88 32.24 -12.64
CA PHE A 199 -7.47 31.87 -12.58
C PHE A 199 -6.65 32.87 -11.76
N TRP A 200 -6.97 34.17 -11.82
CA TRP A 200 -6.39 35.16 -10.90
C TRP A 200 -6.73 34.87 -9.44
N PHE A 201 -7.99 34.56 -9.14
CA PHE A 201 -8.41 34.18 -7.80
C PHE A 201 -7.64 32.95 -7.29
N LEU A 202 -7.52 31.90 -8.10
CA LEU A 202 -6.77 30.70 -7.75
C LEU A 202 -5.27 31.00 -7.55
N ALA A 203 -4.66 31.86 -8.37
CA ALA A 203 -3.26 32.29 -8.22
C ALA A 203 -3.04 33.06 -6.91
N ILE A 204 -3.93 34.02 -6.59
CA ILE A 204 -3.84 34.83 -5.37
C ILE A 204 -4.06 33.96 -4.13
N ALA A 205 -5.10 33.10 -4.13
CA ALA A 205 -5.39 32.19 -3.04
C ALA A 205 -4.22 31.22 -2.81
N ALA A 206 -3.66 30.66 -3.88
CA ALA A 206 -2.49 29.78 -3.82
C ALA A 206 -1.25 30.51 -3.33
N GLY A 207 -0.97 31.73 -3.81
CA GLY A 207 0.14 32.55 -3.34
C GLY A 207 0.02 32.90 -1.86
N THR A 208 -1.18 33.27 -1.41
CA THR A 208 -1.48 33.58 -0.01
C THR A 208 -1.28 32.37 0.90
N PHE A 209 -1.61 31.17 0.41
CA PHE A 209 -1.35 29.91 1.10
C PHE A 209 0.12 29.48 1.06
N PHE A 210 0.78 29.70 -0.08
CA PHE A 210 2.14 29.26 -0.35
C PHE A 210 3.17 29.99 0.52
N VAL A 211 2.95 31.28 0.83
CA VAL A 211 3.85 32.07 1.69
C VAL A 211 3.95 31.47 3.10
N PRO A 212 2.85 31.26 3.87
CA PRO A 212 2.91 30.56 5.15
C PRO A 212 3.50 29.15 5.06
N LEU A 213 3.22 28.42 3.98
CA LEU A 213 3.80 27.08 3.76
C LEU A 213 5.33 27.16 3.66
N LEU A 214 5.87 28.10 2.88
CA LEU A 214 7.30 28.35 2.78
C LEU A 214 7.92 28.75 4.13
N LEU A 215 7.25 29.61 4.89
CA LEU A 215 7.78 30.12 6.15
C LEU A 215 7.76 29.08 7.28
N PHE A 216 6.65 28.36 7.44
CA PHE A 216 6.37 27.62 8.69
C PHE A 216 6.23 26.11 8.54
N PHE A 217 5.93 25.58 7.34
CA PHE A 217 5.63 24.15 7.19
C PHE A 217 6.89 23.29 7.39
N PRO A 218 6.96 22.43 8.43
CA PRO A 218 8.14 21.62 8.70
C PRO A 218 8.24 20.43 7.73
N GLU A 219 9.43 19.85 7.61
CA GLU A 219 9.58 18.54 6.98
C GLU A 219 9.00 17.46 7.91
N THR A 220 8.25 16.53 7.33
CA THR A 220 7.56 15.46 8.06
C THR A 220 7.91 14.07 7.55
N CYS A 221 8.64 13.96 6.43
CA CYS A 221 9.06 12.68 5.89
C CYS A 221 9.94 11.91 6.88
N ARG A 222 9.46 10.76 7.36
CA ARG A 222 10.19 9.92 8.33
C ARG A 222 11.55 9.45 7.84
N GLY A 223 11.70 9.25 6.53
CA GLY A 223 12.97 8.86 5.93
C GLY A 223 14.06 9.94 6.02
N ILE A 224 13.68 11.19 6.33
CA ILE A 224 14.58 12.35 6.40
C ILE A 224 14.71 12.83 7.84
N VAL A 225 13.57 13.03 8.53
CA VAL A 225 13.52 13.63 9.88
C VAL A 225 13.24 12.62 11.00
N GLY A 226 13.13 11.32 10.70
CA GLY A 226 12.75 10.30 11.69
C GLY A 226 11.36 10.57 12.27
N ASN A 227 11.24 10.60 13.60
CA ASN A 227 10.03 11.02 14.31
C ASN A 227 9.88 12.56 14.44
N GLY A 228 10.69 13.33 13.71
CA GLY A 228 10.80 14.79 13.76
C GLY A 228 11.91 15.31 14.68
N SER A 229 12.70 14.42 15.30
CA SER A 229 13.82 14.77 16.20
C SER A 229 15.10 15.18 15.46
N THR A 230 15.33 14.67 14.25
CA THR A 230 16.51 15.06 13.47
C THR A 230 16.24 16.37 12.72
N PRO A 231 17.14 17.36 12.81
CA PRO A 231 16.93 18.64 12.15
C PRO A 231 16.99 18.49 10.63
N ALA A 232 15.98 19.02 9.94
CA ALA A 232 15.97 19.07 8.48
C ALA A 232 17.09 20.00 7.96
N VAL A 233 17.76 19.58 6.88
CA VAL A 233 18.89 20.31 6.29
C VAL A 233 18.51 20.85 4.89
N GLY A 234 19.05 22.00 4.52
CA GLY A 234 18.91 22.55 3.16
C GLY A 234 17.47 22.94 2.81
N TRP A 235 16.95 22.41 1.70
CA TRP A 235 15.62 22.73 1.16
C TRP A 235 14.47 22.13 1.99
N ASN A 236 14.77 21.11 2.80
CA ASN A 236 13.81 20.48 3.72
C ASN A 236 13.57 21.33 4.98
N ARG A 237 14.34 22.39 5.17
CA ARG A 237 14.26 23.26 6.34
C ARG A 237 13.28 24.42 6.10
N ALA A 238 12.45 24.72 7.10
CA ALA A 238 11.54 25.88 7.06
C ALA A 238 12.31 27.19 7.12
N ILE A 239 11.90 28.20 6.34
CA ILE A 239 12.61 29.50 6.26
C ILE A 239 12.66 30.16 7.65
N TRP A 240 11.56 30.11 8.41
CA TRP A 240 11.51 30.64 9.77
C TRP A 240 12.55 29.99 10.71
N SER A 241 12.87 28.72 10.50
CA SER A 241 13.87 28.03 11.31
C SER A 241 15.30 28.47 10.98
N TYR A 242 15.58 28.98 9.77
CA TYR A 242 16.86 29.63 9.48
C TYR A 242 17.01 30.94 10.27
N LEU A 243 15.93 31.72 10.38
CA LEU A 243 15.94 32.99 11.11
C LEU A 243 16.05 32.83 12.64
N ARG A 244 15.59 31.69 13.18
CA ARG A 244 15.58 31.42 14.63
C ARG A 244 16.79 30.64 15.14
N THR A 245 17.73 30.23 14.27
CA THR A 245 18.90 29.46 14.70
C THR A 245 20.01 30.39 15.18
N THR A 246 19.93 30.80 16.44
CA THR A 246 21.11 31.21 17.21
C THR A 246 21.79 29.92 17.71
N THR A 247 22.87 29.52 17.03
CA THR A 247 23.96 28.66 17.54
C THR A 247 23.62 27.60 18.60
N THR A 248 23.30 26.38 18.15
CA THR A 248 23.79 25.14 18.78
C THR A 248 24.03 24.10 17.68
N LEU A 249 25.29 23.95 17.28
CA LEU A 249 25.76 22.84 16.46
C LEU A 249 25.74 21.59 17.35
N THR A 250 24.59 20.93 17.48
CA THR A 250 24.61 19.53 17.91
C THR A 250 25.30 18.73 16.80
N PRO A 251 26.31 17.90 17.12
CA PRO A 251 27.01 17.12 16.11
C PRO A 251 26.00 16.27 15.32
N PRO A 252 26.22 16.07 14.01
CA PRO A 252 25.32 15.29 13.18
C PRO A 252 25.21 13.88 13.78
N GLY A 253 24.00 13.51 14.23
CA GLY A 253 23.68 12.12 14.50
C GLY A 253 23.94 11.27 13.24
N PRO A 254 24.12 9.94 13.40
CA PRO A 254 24.51 9.06 12.31
C PRO A 254 23.67 9.32 11.06
N SER A 255 24.34 9.70 9.98
CA SER A 255 23.71 10.09 8.72
C SER A 255 22.83 8.95 8.23
N VAL A 256 21.51 9.18 8.14
CA VAL A 256 20.59 8.24 7.50
C VAL A 256 21.12 7.99 6.08
N PRO A 257 21.40 6.73 5.69
CA PRO A 257 22.03 6.43 4.41
C PRO A 257 21.21 7.02 3.28
N LYS A 258 21.86 7.76 2.37
CA LYS A 258 21.23 8.34 1.16
C LYS A 258 20.56 7.22 0.36
N ARG A 259 19.24 7.13 0.46
CA ARG A 259 18.44 6.14 -0.27
C ARG A 259 18.50 6.51 -1.76
N ARG A 260 19.11 5.64 -2.59
CA ARG A 260 19.10 5.81 -4.05
C ARG A 260 17.66 5.93 -4.55
N VAL A 261 17.44 6.94 -5.40
CA VAL A 261 16.19 7.25 -6.10
C VAL A 261 15.73 6.04 -6.89
N ASN A 262 14.63 5.40 -6.48
CA ASN A 262 13.96 4.40 -7.28
C ASN A 262 12.79 5.07 -7.99
N VAL A 263 12.79 5.03 -9.32
CA VAL A 263 11.63 5.43 -10.11
C VAL A 263 10.43 4.58 -9.64
N PRO A 264 9.27 5.19 -9.33
CA PRO A 264 8.11 4.43 -8.90
C PRO A 264 7.77 3.43 -10.01
N ASN A 265 7.40 2.21 -9.66
CA ASN A 265 7.04 1.18 -10.63
C ASN A 265 5.54 1.27 -10.96
N PRO A 266 5.10 2.02 -11.99
CA PRO A 266 3.69 2.14 -12.34
C PRO A 266 3.06 0.78 -12.69
N CYS A 267 3.87 -0.20 -13.10
CA CYS A 267 3.38 -1.52 -13.45
C CYS A 267 2.84 -2.29 -12.23
N SER A 268 3.32 -2.02 -11.01
CA SER A 268 2.74 -2.66 -9.81
C SER A 268 1.33 -2.15 -9.52
N THR A 269 1.08 -0.86 -9.71
CA THR A 269 -0.24 -0.24 -9.61
C THR A 269 -1.19 -0.75 -10.69
N LEU A 270 -0.72 -0.88 -11.95
CA LEU A 270 -1.52 -1.44 -13.04
C LEU A 270 -1.83 -2.92 -12.84
N ARG A 271 -0.91 -3.70 -12.25
CA ARG A 271 -1.15 -5.12 -11.94
C ARG A 271 -2.34 -5.32 -10.99
N LEU A 272 -2.59 -4.37 -10.09
CA LEU A 272 -3.71 -4.43 -9.15
C LEU A 272 -5.07 -4.46 -9.86
N LEU A 273 -5.17 -3.85 -11.05
CA LEU A 273 -6.39 -3.87 -11.88
C LEU A 273 -6.79 -5.28 -12.33
N PHE A 274 -5.82 -6.20 -12.39
CA PHE A 274 -6.04 -7.57 -12.83
C PHE A 274 -6.17 -8.57 -11.67
N GLN A 275 -6.08 -8.11 -10.41
CA GLN A 275 -6.23 -8.96 -9.23
C GLN A 275 -7.69 -9.01 -8.78
N ARG A 276 -8.24 -10.20 -8.56
CA ARG A 276 -9.57 -10.39 -7.97
C ARG A 276 -9.44 -10.51 -6.44
N PRO A 277 -10.32 -9.89 -5.61
CA PRO A 277 -11.49 -9.08 -5.96
C PRO A 277 -11.20 -7.60 -6.29
N VAL A 278 -10.01 -7.08 -5.95
CA VAL A 278 -9.71 -5.63 -5.92
C VAL A 278 -9.96 -4.91 -7.25
N GLY A 279 -9.55 -5.50 -8.38
CA GLY A 279 -9.72 -4.94 -9.72
C GLY A 279 -11.19 -4.73 -10.12
N LEU A 280 -12.10 -5.61 -9.69
CA LEU A 280 -13.54 -5.47 -9.96
C LEU A 280 -14.13 -4.30 -9.18
N VAL A 281 -13.72 -4.12 -7.91
CA VAL A 281 -14.15 -3.00 -7.07
C VAL A 281 -13.59 -1.69 -7.62
N LEU A 282 -12.33 -1.67 -8.06
CA LEU A 282 -11.70 -0.49 -8.69
C LEU A 282 -12.44 -0.05 -9.96
N LEU A 283 -12.77 -0.99 -10.84
CA LEU A 283 -13.52 -0.71 -12.07
C LEU A 283 -14.89 -0.12 -11.75
N ALA A 284 -15.65 -0.77 -10.86
CA ALA A 284 -16.98 -0.31 -10.50
C ALA A 284 -16.96 1.07 -9.82
N ASN A 285 -16.00 1.31 -8.92
CA ASN A 285 -15.81 2.59 -8.28
C ASN A 285 -15.49 3.70 -9.30
N GLY A 286 -14.65 3.38 -10.28
CA GLY A 286 -14.30 4.29 -11.37
C GLY A 286 -15.49 4.64 -12.26
N VAL A 287 -16.35 3.67 -12.61
CA VAL A 287 -17.57 3.90 -13.42
C VAL A 287 -18.62 4.72 -12.67
N VAL A 288 -18.81 4.46 -11.37
CA VAL A 288 -19.71 5.26 -10.54
C VAL A 288 -19.22 6.71 -10.45
N PHE A 289 -17.91 6.91 -10.30
CA PHE A 289 -17.35 8.26 -10.27
C PHE A 289 -17.34 8.95 -11.66
N SER A 290 -17.13 8.21 -12.75
CA SER A 290 -17.21 8.81 -14.10
C SER A 290 -18.63 9.30 -14.40
N SER A 291 -19.64 8.62 -13.86
CA SER A 291 -21.05 9.03 -13.97
C SER A 291 -21.32 10.37 -13.27
N TYR A 292 -20.64 10.65 -12.16
CA TYR A 292 -20.69 11.98 -11.52
C TYR A 292 -20.18 13.07 -12.47
N TYR A 293 -19.04 12.84 -13.14
CA TYR A 293 -18.47 13.79 -14.11
C TYR A 293 -19.32 13.95 -15.37
N ALA A 294 -19.97 12.89 -15.85
CA ALA A 294 -20.92 12.99 -16.96
C ALA A 294 -22.08 13.95 -16.62
N VAL A 295 -22.66 13.82 -15.43
CA VAL A 295 -23.76 14.69 -14.99
C VAL A 295 -23.27 16.12 -14.79
N THR A 296 -22.20 16.33 -14.01
CA THR A 296 -21.71 17.69 -13.68
C THR A 296 -21.19 18.46 -14.88
N ALA A 297 -20.53 17.80 -15.85
CA ALA A 297 -20.09 18.44 -17.09
C ALA A 297 -21.23 18.77 -18.05
N GLY A 298 -22.38 18.11 -17.93
CA GLY A 298 -23.58 18.40 -18.74
C GLY A 298 -24.41 19.57 -18.20
N ILE A 299 -24.38 19.82 -16.88
CA ILE A 299 -25.22 20.86 -16.24
C ILE A 299 -25.09 22.23 -16.92
N PRO A 300 -23.87 22.80 -17.15
CA PRO A 300 -23.75 24.12 -17.74
C PRO A 300 -24.41 24.24 -19.12
N ALA A 301 -24.22 23.24 -19.98
CA ALA A 301 -24.79 23.25 -21.33
C ALA A 301 -26.31 23.07 -21.31
N LEU A 302 -26.83 22.17 -20.47
CA LEU A 302 -28.26 21.87 -20.40
C LEU A 302 -29.05 22.98 -19.72
N PHE A 303 -28.55 23.49 -18.59
CA PHE A 303 -29.31 24.44 -17.78
C PHE A 303 -29.28 25.85 -18.39
N GLN A 304 -28.19 26.22 -19.07
CA GLN A 304 -28.21 27.42 -19.92
C GLN A 304 -29.23 27.27 -21.05
N ARG A 305 -29.25 26.14 -21.76
CA ARG A 305 -30.18 25.94 -22.89
C ARG A 305 -31.66 25.89 -22.48
N ILE A 306 -31.97 25.29 -21.33
CA ILE A 306 -33.36 25.04 -20.90
C ILE A 306 -33.93 26.20 -20.08
N TYR A 307 -33.12 26.80 -19.21
CA TYR A 307 -33.56 27.80 -18.23
C TYR A 307 -32.95 29.19 -18.45
N ASP A 308 -32.11 29.37 -19.48
CA ASP A 308 -31.44 30.63 -19.81
C ASP A 308 -30.64 31.22 -18.64
N LEU A 309 -29.99 30.36 -17.87
CA LEU A 309 -29.17 30.78 -16.73
C LEU A 309 -27.85 31.38 -17.18
N ASP A 310 -27.45 32.46 -16.53
CA ASP A 310 -26.10 33.00 -16.59
C ASP A 310 -25.12 32.19 -15.72
N ASP A 311 -23.83 32.55 -15.78
CA ASP A 311 -22.76 31.82 -15.09
C ASP A 311 -23.00 31.73 -13.57
N LEU A 312 -23.57 32.77 -12.95
CA LEU A 312 -23.92 32.73 -11.52
C LEU A 312 -25.07 31.76 -11.27
N GLY A 313 -26.14 31.82 -12.07
CA GLY A 313 -27.26 30.88 -11.99
C GLY A 313 -26.81 29.43 -12.14
N ILE A 314 -25.92 29.16 -13.11
CA ILE A 314 -25.31 27.83 -13.27
C ILE A 314 -24.49 27.46 -12.04
N GLY A 315 -23.66 28.37 -11.51
CA GLY A 315 -22.87 28.14 -10.31
C GLY A 315 -23.71 27.77 -9.07
N LEU A 316 -24.85 28.44 -8.88
CA LEU A 316 -25.80 28.15 -7.80
C LEU A 316 -26.47 26.78 -7.97
N CYS A 317 -26.62 26.27 -9.19
CA CYS A 317 -27.20 24.95 -9.45
C CYS A 317 -26.34 23.77 -8.93
N PHE A 318 -25.08 24.03 -8.56
CA PHE A 318 -24.22 23.04 -7.92
C PHE A 318 -24.36 22.97 -6.39
N ILE A 319 -25.09 23.91 -5.76
CA ILE A 319 -25.36 23.86 -4.31
C ILE A 319 -26.03 22.53 -3.91
N PRO A 320 -27.10 22.07 -4.58
CA PRO A 320 -27.73 20.79 -4.26
C PRO A 320 -26.80 19.58 -4.51
N ALA A 321 -25.98 19.62 -5.56
CA ALA A 321 -24.97 18.58 -5.81
C ALA A 321 -23.97 18.48 -4.64
N GLY A 322 -23.51 19.64 -4.16
CA GLY A 322 -22.63 19.77 -3.02
C GLY A 322 -23.24 19.29 -1.70
N LEU A 323 -24.46 19.76 -1.39
CA LEU A 323 -25.21 19.35 -0.20
C LEU A 323 -25.49 17.85 -0.19
N GLY A 324 -25.88 17.27 -1.33
CA GLY A 324 -26.09 15.83 -1.45
C GLY A 324 -24.81 15.04 -1.17
N SER A 325 -23.67 15.50 -1.67
CA SER A 325 -22.37 14.86 -1.44
C SER A 325 -21.92 14.98 0.04
N LEU A 326 -22.13 16.14 0.67
CA LEU A 326 -21.78 16.38 2.08
C LEU A 326 -22.65 15.56 3.04
N LEU A 327 -23.97 15.56 2.85
CA LEU A 327 -24.90 14.76 3.64
C LEU A 327 -24.65 13.27 3.46
N SER A 328 -24.31 12.85 2.25
CA SER A 328 -23.92 11.48 1.96
C SER A 328 -22.66 11.09 2.73
N ALA A 329 -21.61 11.91 2.69
CA ALA A 329 -20.36 11.61 3.39
C ALA A 329 -20.53 11.44 4.91
N THR A 330 -21.39 12.25 5.54
CA THR A 330 -21.65 12.16 6.99
C THR A 330 -22.58 11.01 7.34
N ALA A 331 -23.75 10.91 6.69
CA ALA A 331 -24.74 9.88 7.00
C ALA A 331 -24.23 8.48 6.67
N ASN A 332 -23.57 8.32 5.51
CA ASN A 332 -23.05 7.03 5.07
C ASN A 332 -21.88 6.55 5.93
N GLY A 333 -21.01 7.45 6.41
CA GLY A 333 -19.94 7.09 7.34
C GLY A 333 -20.46 6.43 8.62
N VAL A 334 -21.51 7.02 9.21
CA VAL A 334 -22.18 6.46 10.39
C VAL A 334 -22.85 5.12 10.07
N LEU A 335 -23.55 5.02 8.94
CA LEU A 335 -24.25 3.82 8.53
C LEU A 335 -23.29 2.64 8.26
N VAL A 336 -22.18 2.90 7.58
CA VAL A 336 -21.13 1.92 7.26
C VAL A 336 -20.44 1.40 8.51
N ASP A 337 -20.12 2.28 9.45
CA ASP A 337 -19.51 1.89 10.72
C ASP A 337 -20.48 1.09 11.60
N TRP A 338 -21.75 1.50 11.63
CA TRP A 338 -22.79 0.77 12.33
C TRP A 338 -22.96 -0.65 11.76
N ASN A 339 -23.06 -0.79 10.44
CA ASN A 339 -23.24 -2.10 9.81
C ASN A 339 -22.00 -2.99 10.02
N TYR A 340 -20.80 -2.43 9.91
CA TYR A 340 -19.57 -3.14 10.21
C TYR A 340 -19.54 -3.69 11.65
N ARG A 341 -19.91 -2.88 12.64
CA ARG A 341 -20.00 -3.31 14.04
C ARG A 341 -21.08 -4.36 14.25
N ARG A 342 -22.22 -4.24 13.57
CA ARG A 342 -23.32 -5.23 13.59
C ARG A 342 -22.85 -6.57 13.03
N THR A 343 -22.20 -6.59 11.87
CA THR A 343 -21.69 -7.82 11.25
C THR A 343 -20.61 -8.48 12.10
N ARG A 344 -19.71 -7.70 12.69
CA ARG A 344 -18.69 -8.21 13.65
C ARG A 344 -19.32 -8.84 14.89
N ARG A 345 -20.32 -8.19 15.48
CA ARG A 345 -21.05 -8.71 16.66
C ARG A 345 -21.76 -10.02 16.33
N ASN A 346 -22.39 -10.12 15.15
CA ASN A 346 -23.04 -11.34 14.70
C ASN A 346 -22.06 -12.48 14.41
N ALA A 347 -20.81 -12.16 14.06
CA ALA A 347 -19.73 -13.13 13.87
C ALA A 347 -19.04 -13.55 15.17
N GLY A 348 -19.49 -13.08 16.34
CA GLY A 348 -18.89 -13.41 17.64
C GLY A 348 -17.50 -12.79 17.89
N GLN A 349 -17.06 -11.85 17.04
CA GLN A 349 -15.73 -11.23 17.13
C GLN A 349 -15.81 -9.86 17.82
N THR A 350 -15.27 -9.75 19.04
CA THR A 350 -15.18 -8.48 19.77
C THR A 350 -14.15 -7.54 19.12
N VAL A 351 -14.44 -6.24 19.15
CA VAL A 351 -13.56 -5.20 18.58
C VAL A 351 -12.57 -4.76 19.66
N HIS A 352 -11.35 -5.32 19.66
CA HIS A 352 -10.27 -4.77 20.46
C HIS A 352 -9.67 -3.55 19.75
N LYS A 353 -9.76 -2.38 20.39
CA LYS A 353 -9.47 -1.05 19.80
C LYS A 353 -8.02 -0.84 19.34
N ASN A 354 -7.09 -1.78 19.57
CA ASN A 354 -5.64 -1.60 19.34
C ASN A 354 -4.90 -2.86 18.83
N GLN A 355 -5.58 -3.91 18.37
CA GLN A 355 -4.94 -5.11 17.81
C GLN A 355 -5.02 -5.17 16.29
N LYS A 356 -4.01 -5.80 15.66
CA LYS A 356 -3.98 -6.11 14.23
C LYS A 356 -5.24 -6.92 13.91
N GLN A 357 -6.18 -6.33 13.20
CA GLN A 357 -7.46 -6.97 12.96
C GLN A 357 -7.23 -8.19 12.05
N ASP A 358 -7.78 -9.35 12.43
CA ASP A 358 -7.85 -10.49 11.52
C ASP A 358 -8.83 -10.15 10.39
N ILE A 359 -8.28 -9.69 9.28
CA ILE A 359 -9.05 -9.32 8.10
C ILE A 359 -9.53 -10.60 7.41
N ILE A 360 -8.77 -11.70 7.44
CA ILE A 360 -9.03 -12.95 6.69
C ILE A 360 -10.26 -13.68 7.25
N GLY A 361 -10.41 -13.72 8.57
CA GLY A 361 -11.55 -14.34 9.25
C GLY A 361 -12.87 -13.57 9.13
N PHE A 362 -12.89 -12.34 8.59
CA PHE A 362 -14.06 -11.47 8.57
C PHE A 362 -14.56 -11.17 7.14
N PRO A 363 -15.87 -11.35 6.83
CA PRO A 363 -16.45 -11.04 5.52
C PRO A 363 -16.62 -9.52 5.31
N ILE A 364 -15.51 -8.82 5.12
CA ILE A 364 -15.49 -7.36 4.98
C ILE A 364 -16.19 -6.88 3.71
N GLU A 365 -16.09 -7.65 2.62
CA GLU A 365 -16.75 -7.39 1.35
C GLU A 365 -18.26 -7.30 1.54
N GLN A 366 -18.83 -8.26 2.28
CA GLN A 366 -20.27 -8.28 2.57
C GLN A 366 -20.68 -7.13 3.49
N ALA A 367 -19.92 -6.89 4.56
CA ALA A 367 -20.22 -5.84 5.52
C ALA A 367 -20.27 -4.44 4.87
N ARG A 368 -19.39 -4.16 3.90
CA ARG A 368 -19.37 -2.89 3.16
C ARG A 368 -20.41 -2.87 2.03
N LEU A 369 -20.45 -3.89 1.19
CA LEU A 369 -21.31 -3.90 -0.01
C LEU A 369 -22.80 -4.06 0.29
N GLN A 370 -23.20 -4.49 1.49
CA GLN A 370 -24.60 -4.39 1.94
C GLN A 370 -25.16 -2.96 1.87
N ILE A 371 -24.32 -1.95 2.06
CA ILE A 371 -24.69 -0.54 1.92
C ILE A 371 -24.32 -0.03 0.52
N GLY A 372 -23.15 -0.42 0.00
CA GLY A 372 -22.65 0.06 -1.29
C GLY A 372 -23.50 -0.37 -2.48
N LEU A 373 -24.02 -1.60 -2.50
CA LEU A 373 -24.76 -2.15 -3.62
C LEU A 373 -26.13 -1.45 -3.82
N PRO A 374 -26.99 -1.28 -2.79
CA PRO A 374 -28.22 -0.51 -2.93
C PRO A 374 -27.97 0.93 -3.39
N MET A 375 -26.94 1.60 -2.85
CA MET A 375 -26.60 2.97 -3.26
C MET A 375 -26.16 3.06 -4.72
N THR A 376 -25.47 2.03 -5.23
CA THR A 376 -25.06 1.95 -6.65
C THR A 376 -26.27 1.79 -7.56
N VAL A 377 -27.24 0.96 -7.19
CA VAL A 377 -28.49 0.79 -7.95
C VAL A 377 -29.34 2.06 -7.92
N LEU A 378 -29.46 2.71 -6.76
CA LEU A 378 -30.17 3.99 -6.63
C LEU A 378 -29.49 5.11 -7.43
N ALA A 379 -28.16 5.11 -7.52
CA ALA A 379 -27.42 6.03 -8.40
C ALA A 379 -27.79 5.81 -9.87
N ALA A 380 -27.81 4.57 -10.35
CA ALA A 380 -28.25 4.26 -11.71
C ALA A 380 -29.70 4.70 -11.98
N ALA A 381 -30.62 4.41 -11.05
CA ALA A 381 -32.03 4.77 -11.18
C ALA A 381 -32.24 6.29 -11.23
N SER A 382 -31.58 7.04 -10.34
CA SER A 382 -31.68 8.50 -10.29
C SER A 382 -31.14 9.18 -11.56
N ILE A 383 -30.10 8.64 -12.19
CA ILE A 383 -29.60 9.13 -13.49
C ILE A 383 -30.60 8.87 -14.62
N VAL A 384 -31.29 7.72 -14.63
CA VAL A 384 -32.37 7.46 -15.62
C VAL A 384 -33.48 8.49 -15.46
N VAL A 385 -33.91 8.73 -14.22
CA VAL A 385 -34.93 9.74 -13.90
C VAL A 385 -34.49 11.10 -14.43
N TYR A 386 -33.23 11.50 -14.22
CA TYR A 386 -32.70 12.75 -14.78
C TYR A 386 -32.73 12.77 -16.31
N GLY A 387 -32.27 11.71 -16.98
CA GLY A 387 -32.25 11.60 -18.44
C GLY A 387 -33.63 11.72 -19.07
N VAL A 388 -34.66 11.12 -18.45
CA VAL A 388 -36.05 11.17 -18.92
C VAL A 388 -36.70 12.51 -18.58
N LEU A 389 -36.41 13.07 -17.40
CA LEU A 389 -37.09 14.26 -16.90
C LEU A 389 -36.59 15.55 -17.55
N ILE A 390 -35.28 15.73 -17.73
CA ILE A 390 -34.70 16.99 -18.24
C ILE A 390 -35.24 17.42 -19.61
N PRO A 391 -35.42 16.53 -20.61
CA PRO A 391 -36.07 16.88 -21.88
C PRO A 391 -37.48 17.46 -21.74
N LEU A 392 -38.21 17.10 -20.68
CA LEU A 392 -39.55 17.61 -20.38
C LEU A 392 -39.55 19.04 -19.82
N LYS A 393 -38.37 19.66 -19.67
CA LYS A 393 -38.18 21.02 -19.14
C LYS A 393 -38.91 21.22 -17.81
N PRO A 394 -38.63 20.40 -16.78
CA PRO A 394 -39.30 20.48 -15.49
C PRO A 394 -38.99 21.83 -14.82
N PRO A 395 -39.77 22.27 -13.82
CA PRO A 395 -39.38 23.42 -13.01
C PRO A 395 -37.96 23.24 -12.44
N LEU A 396 -37.17 24.32 -12.40
CA LEU A 396 -35.76 24.28 -11.97
C LEU A 396 -35.57 23.56 -10.62
N LEU A 397 -36.45 23.81 -9.65
CA LEU A 397 -36.42 23.15 -8.34
C LEU A 397 -36.45 21.62 -8.45
N VAL A 398 -37.27 21.07 -9.35
CA VAL A 398 -37.38 19.61 -9.53
C VAL A 398 -36.08 19.06 -10.13
N ALA A 399 -35.51 19.74 -11.13
CA ALA A 399 -34.21 19.35 -11.70
C ALA A 399 -33.11 19.36 -10.64
N LEU A 400 -33.09 20.36 -9.78
CA LEU A 400 -32.14 20.49 -8.67
C LEU A 400 -32.30 19.39 -7.59
N MET A 401 -33.54 18.99 -7.28
CA MET A 401 -33.80 17.87 -6.37
C MET A 401 -33.26 16.55 -6.94
N VAL A 402 -33.42 16.31 -8.25
CA VAL A 402 -32.88 15.10 -8.89
C VAL A 402 -31.35 15.12 -8.88
N VAL A 403 -30.71 16.27 -9.15
CA VAL A 403 -29.25 16.44 -9.05
C VAL A 403 -28.75 16.14 -7.63
N PHE A 404 -29.45 16.64 -6.61
CA PHE A 404 -29.14 16.32 -5.20
C PHE A 404 -29.14 14.81 -4.95
N ILE A 405 -30.20 14.10 -5.38
CA ILE A 405 -30.35 12.66 -5.19
C ILE A 405 -29.22 11.90 -5.92
N ILE A 406 -28.92 12.27 -7.16
CA ILE A 406 -27.82 11.68 -7.93
C ILE A 406 -26.50 11.81 -7.17
N CYS A 407 -26.14 13.04 -6.74
CA CYS A 407 -24.88 13.28 -6.06
C CYS A 407 -24.82 12.58 -4.69
N PHE A 408 -25.94 12.49 -3.97
CA PHE A 408 -26.03 11.74 -2.72
C PHE A 408 -25.73 10.24 -2.94
N CYS A 409 -26.42 9.60 -3.88
CA CYS A 409 -26.29 8.17 -4.16
C CYS A 409 -24.91 7.82 -4.74
N ILE A 410 -24.42 8.59 -5.72
CA ILE A 410 -23.09 8.37 -6.30
C ILE A 410 -22.00 8.51 -5.24
N THR A 411 -22.06 9.58 -4.43
CA THR A 411 -21.06 9.81 -3.37
C THR A 411 -21.10 8.71 -2.31
N ALA A 412 -22.29 8.20 -1.97
CA ALA A 412 -22.45 7.11 -1.02
C ALA A 412 -21.79 5.83 -1.54
N ALA A 413 -22.15 5.42 -2.76
CA ALA A 413 -21.58 4.25 -3.43
C ALA A 413 -20.06 4.35 -3.56
N TYR A 414 -19.56 5.51 -4.03
CA TYR A 414 -18.14 5.79 -4.18
C TYR A 414 -17.38 5.69 -2.85
N ASN A 415 -17.91 6.30 -1.77
CA ASN A 415 -17.24 6.28 -0.47
C ASN A 415 -17.14 4.87 0.10
N VAL A 416 -18.20 4.05 -0.02
CA VAL A 416 -18.16 2.64 0.44
C VAL A 416 -17.11 1.83 -0.32
N MET A 417 -17.08 1.94 -1.64
CA MET A 417 -16.12 1.20 -2.46
C MET A 417 -14.69 1.67 -2.21
N ASN A 418 -14.48 2.98 -2.04
CA ASN A 418 -13.17 3.52 -1.69
C ASN A 418 -12.65 2.99 -0.35
N ILE A 419 -13.51 2.91 0.67
CA ILE A 419 -13.18 2.30 1.97
C ILE A 419 -12.84 0.81 1.78
N LEU A 420 -13.65 0.07 1.02
CA LEU A 420 -13.40 -1.35 0.76
C LEU A 420 -12.07 -1.59 0.05
N ILE A 421 -11.67 -0.74 -0.90
CA ILE A 421 -10.36 -0.84 -1.58
C ILE A 421 -9.20 -0.69 -0.58
N VAL A 422 -9.30 0.26 0.37
CA VAL A 422 -8.30 0.44 1.43
C VAL A 422 -8.27 -0.78 2.35
N ASP A 423 -9.45 -1.27 2.76
CA ASP A 423 -9.59 -2.41 3.66
C ASP A 423 -9.04 -3.71 3.02
N LEU A 424 -9.26 -3.92 1.71
CA LEU A 424 -8.77 -5.09 0.97
C LEU A 424 -7.25 -5.06 0.74
N TYR A 425 -6.64 -3.88 0.75
CA TYR A 425 -5.20 -3.69 0.47
C TYR A 425 -4.49 -2.93 1.60
N TYR A 426 -4.83 -3.31 2.84
CA TYR A 426 -4.40 -2.63 4.06
C TYR A 426 -2.87 -2.61 4.30
N GLU A 427 -2.12 -3.56 3.72
CA GLU A 427 -0.65 -3.60 3.85
C GLU A 427 0.01 -2.46 3.07
N THR A 428 -0.56 -2.09 1.91
CA THR A 428 -0.05 -1.00 1.07
C THR A 428 -1.19 -0.11 0.56
N PRO A 429 -1.91 0.58 1.46
CA PRO A 429 -3.12 1.34 1.12
C PRO A 429 -2.81 2.50 0.16
N ALA A 430 -1.59 3.04 0.18
CA ALA A 430 -1.14 4.06 -0.75
C ALA A 430 -1.15 3.59 -2.21
N THR A 431 -0.71 2.34 -2.48
CA THR A 431 -0.73 1.74 -3.83
C THR A 431 -2.15 1.54 -4.33
N ALA A 432 -3.04 1.07 -3.46
CA ALA A 432 -4.46 0.92 -3.76
C ALA A 432 -5.16 2.25 -4.06
N MET A 433 -4.86 3.30 -3.28
CA MET A 433 -5.39 4.64 -3.53
C MET A 433 -4.85 5.27 -4.80
N ALA A 434 -3.57 5.03 -5.14
CA ALA A 434 -3.00 5.45 -6.41
C ALA A 434 -3.71 4.78 -7.60
N ALA A 435 -3.94 3.47 -7.53
CA ALA A 435 -4.69 2.72 -8.56
C ALA A 435 -6.13 3.25 -8.68
N ASN A 436 -6.80 3.46 -7.55
CA ASN A 436 -8.16 3.99 -7.53
C ASN A 436 -8.23 5.39 -8.17
N ASN A 437 -7.32 6.29 -7.80
CA ASN A 437 -7.27 7.62 -8.39
C ASN A 437 -7.02 7.57 -9.90
N LEU A 438 -6.11 6.70 -10.36
CA LEU A 438 -5.82 6.51 -11.78
C LEU A 438 -7.07 6.08 -12.57
N VAL A 439 -7.71 4.97 -12.18
CA VAL A 439 -8.90 4.43 -12.86
C VAL A 439 -10.01 5.48 -12.91
N ARG A 440 -10.28 6.08 -11.76
CA ARG A 440 -11.32 7.07 -11.56
C ARG A 440 -11.13 8.31 -12.44
N CYS A 441 -9.93 8.87 -12.47
CA CYS A 441 -9.62 10.06 -13.26
C CYS A 441 -9.68 9.78 -14.75
N PHE A 442 -9.21 8.62 -15.22
CA PHE A 442 -9.24 8.26 -16.63
C PHE A 442 -10.67 8.01 -17.13
N LEU A 443 -11.48 7.25 -16.39
CA LEU A 443 -12.88 7.03 -16.75
C LEU A 443 -13.68 8.33 -16.68
N GLY A 444 -13.44 9.18 -15.67
CA GLY A 444 -14.05 10.49 -15.57
C GLY A 444 -13.66 11.44 -16.72
N ALA A 445 -12.40 11.40 -17.16
CA ALA A 445 -11.92 12.15 -18.32
C ALA A 445 -12.67 11.76 -19.60
N GLY A 446 -12.85 10.44 -19.81
CA GLY A 446 -13.65 9.91 -20.92
C GLY A 446 -15.11 10.34 -20.87
N ALA A 447 -15.73 10.25 -19.68
CA ALA A 447 -17.12 10.68 -19.49
C ALA A 447 -17.33 12.17 -19.78
N ALA A 448 -16.44 13.04 -19.28
CA ALA A 448 -16.49 14.48 -19.53
C ALA A 448 -16.29 14.84 -21.02
N ALA A 449 -15.41 14.12 -21.72
CA ALA A 449 -15.17 14.31 -23.16
C ALA A 449 -16.39 13.91 -23.99
N MET A 450 -17.04 12.79 -23.65
CA MET A 450 -18.09 12.19 -24.46
C MET A 450 -19.47 12.80 -24.24
N VAL A 451 -19.77 13.36 -23.06
CA VAL A 451 -21.15 13.72 -22.70
C VAL A 451 -21.78 14.76 -23.65
N ASN A 452 -21.09 15.86 -23.95
CA ASN A 452 -21.64 16.90 -24.83
C ASN A 452 -21.79 16.44 -26.30
N PRO A 453 -20.79 15.76 -26.90
CA PRO A 453 -20.97 15.11 -28.20
C PRO A 453 -22.16 14.15 -28.24
N LEU A 454 -22.33 13.30 -27.21
CA LEU A 454 -23.45 12.35 -27.13
C LEU A 454 -24.80 13.08 -27.02
N ILE A 455 -24.90 14.11 -26.18
CA ILE A 455 -26.14 14.93 -26.07
C ILE A 455 -26.56 15.49 -27.43
N ARG A 456 -25.61 15.85 -28.29
CA ARG A 456 -25.90 16.39 -29.63
C ARG A 456 -26.26 15.33 -30.66
N GLN A 457 -25.72 14.12 -30.55
CA GLN A 457 -25.91 13.06 -31.55
C GLN A 457 -27.11 12.16 -31.24
N ILE A 458 -27.32 11.82 -29.97
CA ILE A 458 -28.32 10.83 -29.53
C ILE A 458 -29.30 11.42 -28.50
N ASP A 459 -29.33 12.73 -28.33
CA ASP A 459 -30.14 13.46 -27.35
C ASP A 459 -29.79 13.19 -25.87
N VAL A 460 -30.35 14.03 -25.01
CA VAL A 460 -30.17 14.02 -23.54
C VAL A 460 -30.61 12.68 -22.94
N GLN A 461 -31.76 12.17 -23.35
CA GLN A 461 -32.35 10.96 -22.77
C GLN A 461 -31.44 9.75 -22.96
N TRP A 462 -31.02 9.45 -24.19
CA TRP A 462 -30.18 8.29 -24.46
C TRP A 462 -28.76 8.45 -23.92
N THR A 463 -28.25 9.67 -23.84
CA THR A 463 -26.94 9.93 -23.20
C THR A 463 -26.95 9.51 -21.74
N TYR A 464 -27.91 9.97 -20.94
CA TYR A 464 -27.96 9.63 -19.52
C TYR A 464 -28.47 8.20 -19.27
N CYS A 465 -29.31 7.64 -20.15
CA CYS A 465 -29.61 6.20 -20.13
C CYS A 465 -28.35 5.35 -20.37
N SER A 466 -27.44 5.79 -21.25
CA SER A 466 -26.16 5.09 -21.50
C SER A 466 -25.22 5.18 -20.29
N VAL A 467 -25.17 6.35 -19.61
CA VAL A 467 -24.42 6.51 -18.35
C VAL A 467 -24.97 5.59 -17.26
N SER A 468 -26.29 5.53 -17.09
CA SER A 468 -26.92 4.60 -16.16
C SER A 468 -26.67 3.12 -16.55
N GLY A 469 -26.73 2.81 -17.84
CA GLY A 469 -26.40 1.50 -18.39
C GLY A 469 -24.98 1.06 -18.03
N ALA A 470 -23.99 1.96 -18.04
CA ALA A 470 -22.63 1.66 -17.59
C ALA A 470 -22.58 1.27 -16.11
N ILE A 471 -23.33 1.96 -15.23
CA ILE A 471 -23.46 1.58 -13.81
C ILE A 471 -24.15 0.21 -13.68
N ALA A 472 -25.22 -0.01 -14.45
CA ALA A 472 -25.95 -1.27 -14.46
C ALA A 472 -25.07 -2.45 -14.89
N LEU A 473 -24.14 -2.26 -15.84
CA LEU A 473 -23.18 -3.28 -16.28
C LEU A 473 -22.16 -3.67 -15.20
N VAL A 474 -21.72 -2.72 -14.36
CA VAL A 474 -20.78 -3.03 -13.26
C VAL A 474 -21.48 -3.54 -12.00
N THR A 475 -22.79 -3.35 -11.86
CA THR A 475 -23.55 -3.78 -10.68
C THR A 475 -23.47 -5.30 -10.44
N PRO A 476 -23.65 -6.18 -11.45
CA PRO A 476 -23.44 -7.63 -11.29
C PRO A 476 -22.02 -8.00 -10.85
N LEU A 477 -21.00 -7.26 -11.29
CA LEU A 477 -19.62 -7.50 -10.90
C LEU A 477 -19.43 -7.22 -9.40
N ILE A 478 -20.05 -6.15 -8.88
CA ILE A 478 -20.05 -5.86 -7.44
C ILE A 478 -20.85 -6.92 -6.67
N SER A 479 -22.00 -7.37 -7.19
CA SER A 479 -22.76 -8.47 -6.59
C SER A 479 -21.96 -9.77 -6.52
N MET A 480 -21.12 -10.04 -7.52
CA MET A 480 -20.20 -11.19 -7.51
C MET A 480 -19.15 -11.04 -6.40
N VAL A 481 -18.57 -9.84 -6.21
CA VAL A 481 -17.66 -9.56 -5.09
C VAL A 481 -18.37 -9.69 -3.75
N TYR A 482 -19.63 -9.25 -3.64
CA TYR A 482 -20.45 -9.43 -2.44
C TYR A 482 -20.63 -10.91 -2.09
N ALA A 483 -20.95 -11.75 -3.08
CA ALA A 483 -21.20 -13.17 -2.85
C ALA A 483 -19.90 -13.98 -2.61
N GLN A 484 -18.87 -13.78 -3.44
CA GLN A 484 -17.69 -14.68 -3.51
C GLN A 484 -16.38 -14.03 -3.04
N GLY A 485 -16.35 -12.71 -2.80
CA GLY A 485 -15.12 -11.98 -2.51
C GLY A 485 -14.38 -12.52 -1.28
N TRP A 486 -15.13 -12.89 -0.23
CA TRP A 486 -14.56 -13.48 0.98
C TRP A 486 -13.87 -14.83 0.71
N GLU A 487 -14.47 -15.69 -0.10
CA GLU A 487 -13.88 -17.00 -0.46
C GLU A 487 -12.62 -16.85 -1.31
N TRP A 488 -12.63 -15.93 -2.29
CA TRP A 488 -11.44 -15.67 -3.10
C TRP A 488 -10.26 -15.23 -2.24
N ARG A 489 -10.52 -14.40 -1.23
CA ARG A 489 -9.49 -13.91 -0.32
C ARG A 489 -8.96 -15.01 0.60
N LYS A 490 -9.81 -15.91 1.09
CA LYS A 490 -9.37 -17.10 1.85
C LYS A 490 -8.45 -17.99 1.00
N LYS A 491 -8.86 -18.33 -0.23
CA LYS A 491 -8.05 -19.14 -1.15
C LYS A 491 -6.70 -18.48 -1.47
N GLN A 492 -6.68 -17.16 -1.62
CA GLN A 492 -5.44 -16.43 -1.87
C GLN A 492 -4.53 -16.43 -0.64
N ALA A 493 -5.08 -16.23 0.56
CA ALA A 493 -4.33 -16.34 1.81
C ALA A 493 -3.77 -17.75 2.04
N GLU A 494 -4.53 -18.80 1.73
CA GLU A 494 -4.07 -20.20 1.77
C GLU A 494 -2.93 -20.45 0.78
N THR A 495 -3.07 -19.96 -0.47
CA THR A 495 -2.03 -20.08 -1.50
C THR A 495 -0.75 -19.33 -1.12
N ASP A 496 -0.89 -18.11 -0.59
CA ASP A 496 0.25 -17.30 -0.14
C ASP A 496 0.90 -17.90 1.11
N SER A 497 0.11 -18.48 2.02
CA SER A 497 0.62 -19.25 3.17
C SER A 497 1.40 -20.49 2.71
N GLN A 498 0.87 -21.26 1.74
CA GLN A 498 1.55 -22.43 1.15
C GLN A 498 2.84 -22.07 0.39
N ARG A 499 2.91 -20.86 -0.19
CA ARG A 499 4.12 -20.31 -0.83
C ARG A 499 5.13 -19.79 0.18
N ARG A 500 4.68 -19.22 1.31
CA ARG A 500 5.52 -18.65 2.37
C ARG A 500 5.99 -19.69 3.39
N THR A 501 5.31 -20.83 3.52
CA THR A 501 5.80 -21.98 4.27
C THR A 501 6.99 -22.59 3.54
N ILE A 502 8.21 -22.19 3.92
CA ILE A 502 9.45 -22.70 3.34
C ILE A 502 9.55 -24.22 3.57
N PHE A 503 9.03 -24.70 4.70
CA PHE A 503 8.94 -26.11 5.07
C PHE A 503 7.46 -26.57 5.08
N PRO A 504 7.07 -27.56 4.27
CA PRO A 504 5.72 -28.15 4.32
C PRO A 504 5.59 -29.22 5.42
N TRP A 505 6.58 -29.35 6.30
CA TRP A 505 6.71 -30.42 7.28
C TRP A 505 6.84 -29.82 8.68
N THR A 506 6.17 -30.43 9.66
CA THR A 506 6.50 -30.28 11.08
C THR A 506 7.50 -31.37 11.45
N PRO A 507 8.69 -31.01 11.96
CA PRO A 507 9.69 -31.99 12.41
C PRO A 507 9.10 -32.84 13.54
N SER A 508 9.47 -34.12 13.61
CA SER A 508 9.03 -35.00 14.71
C SER A 508 9.77 -34.71 16.02
N HIS A 509 11.01 -34.22 15.95
CA HIS A 509 11.86 -33.95 17.12
C HIS A 509 12.65 -32.63 17.01
N GLN A 510 13.07 -32.10 18.16
CA GLN A 510 13.92 -30.90 18.23
C GLN A 510 15.40 -31.29 18.09
N LEU A 511 16.12 -30.64 17.18
CA LEU A 511 17.55 -30.83 17.00
C LEU A 511 18.30 -29.96 18.03
N GLN A 512 19.19 -30.53 18.82
CA GLN A 512 20.05 -29.76 19.72
C GLN A 512 21.36 -29.41 19.02
N ILE A 513 21.76 -28.14 19.12
CA ILE A 513 22.93 -27.61 18.44
C ILE A 513 23.77 -26.82 19.44
N ARG A 514 25.09 -27.02 19.40
CA ARG A 514 26.05 -26.29 20.24
C ARG A 514 27.31 -25.97 19.46
N TYR A 515 27.67 -24.70 19.35
CA TYR A 515 28.98 -24.31 18.81
C TYR A 515 30.09 -24.50 19.85
N PRO A 516 31.34 -24.79 19.44
CA PRO A 516 32.45 -24.98 20.37
C PRO A 516 32.64 -23.77 21.30
N GLY A 517 32.63 -24.01 22.62
CA GLY A 517 32.76 -22.95 23.64
C GLY A 517 31.47 -22.18 23.94
N GLY A 518 30.36 -22.48 23.26
CA GLY A 518 29.06 -21.85 23.47
C GLY A 518 28.05 -22.71 24.25
N GLN A 519 26.86 -22.14 24.46
CA GLN A 519 25.71 -22.82 25.06
C GLN A 519 24.90 -23.61 24.02
N TRP A 520 24.02 -24.50 24.50
CA TRP A 520 23.04 -25.15 23.64
C TRP A 520 22.03 -24.12 23.11
N ILE A 521 21.69 -24.23 21.83
CA ILE A 521 20.86 -23.27 21.12
C ILE A 521 19.40 -23.67 21.20
N ASP A 522 18.59 -22.84 21.84
CA ASP A 522 17.15 -22.95 21.80
C ASP A 522 16.58 -22.35 20.50
N PRO A 523 15.48 -22.90 19.96
CA PRO A 523 14.85 -22.40 18.75
C PRO A 523 14.51 -20.90 18.85
N GLY A 524 15.03 -20.11 17.92
CA GLY A 524 14.81 -18.66 17.88
C GLY A 524 15.77 -17.83 18.74
N MET A 525 16.73 -18.46 19.42
CA MET A 525 17.79 -17.75 20.13
C MET A 525 18.58 -16.84 19.17
N GLU A 526 18.94 -15.65 19.64
CA GLU A 526 19.85 -14.76 18.91
C GLU A 526 21.31 -15.12 19.20
N LEU A 527 22.12 -15.23 18.16
CA LEU A 527 23.56 -15.52 18.26
C LEU A 527 24.36 -14.49 17.46
N ASP A 528 25.50 -14.08 18.00
CA ASP A 528 26.48 -13.34 17.19
C ASP A 528 27.07 -14.31 16.14
N ILE A 529 27.02 -13.92 14.86
CA ILE A 529 27.55 -14.74 13.77
C ILE A 529 29.04 -15.06 13.95
N ARG A 530 29.79 -14.27 14.72
CA ARG A 530 31.21 -14.53 15.03
C ARG A 530 31.41 -15.81 15.86
N GLU A 531 30.42 -16.17 16.68
CA GLU A 531 30.43 -17.41 17.47
C GLU A 531 30.14 -18.65 16.61
N THR A 532 29.64 -18.45 15.39
CA THR A 532 29.22 -19.52 14.46
C THR A 532 30.27 -19.86 13.40
N THR A 533 31.54 -19.53 13.64
CA THR A 533 32.63 -19.73 12.68
C THR A 533 33.05 -21.19 12.52
N LEU A 534 32.88 -22.00 13.56
CA LEU A 534 33.22 -23.42 13.58
C LEU A 534 31.99 -24.30 13.34
N ILE A 535 32.20 -25.55 12.92
CA ILE A 535 31.12 -26.53 12.76
C ILE A 535 30.54 -26.86 14.16
N PRO A 536 29.20 -26.84 14.34
CA PRO A 536 28.60 -27.13 15.63
C PRO A 536 28.53 -28.64 15.91
N GLU A 537 28.46 -28.96 17.20
CA GLU A 537 28.02 -30.27 17.68
C GLU A 537 26.50 -30.39 17.55
N ILE A 538 26.04 -31.52 17.04
CA ILE A 538 24.63 -31.78 16.77
C ILE A 538 24.21 -33.04 17.50
N SER A 539 23.10 -32.94 18.21
CA SER A 539 22.55 -34.03 18.99
C SER A 539 21.02 -34.06 18.90
N THR A 540 20.42 -35.24 18.94
CA THR A 540 18.95 -35.38 19.00
C THR A 540 18.56 -36.70 19.64
N ILE A 541 17.31 -36.81 20.07
CA ILE A 541 16.75 -38.02 20.66
C ILE A 541 16.30 -39.01 19.58
N ASN A 542 16.20 -40.30 19.94
CA ASN A 542 15.62 -41.38 19.12
C ASN A 542 16.31 -41.68 17.77
N LEU A 543 17.62 -41.45 17.64
CA LEU A 543 18.38 -41.92 16.47
C LEU A 543 18.87 -43.35 16.66
N THR A 544 18.92 -44.11 15.56
CA THR A 544 19.43 -45.49 15.56
C THR A 544 20.91 -45.53 15.15
N CYS A 545 21.67 -46.44 15.73
CA CYS A 545 23.10 -46.62 15.44
C CYS A 545 23.38 -47.21 14.04
N THR A 546 22.37 -47.78 13.40
CA THR A 546 22.50 -48.50 12.12
C THR A 546 22.18 -47.64 10.91
N GLU A 547 21.52 -46.50 11.11
CA GLU A 547 21.11 -45.60 10.03
C GLU A 547 22.16 -44.52 9.78
N LYS A 548 22.19 -44.05 8.52
CA LYS A 548 22.96 -42.88 8.10
C LYS A 548 22.01 -41.68 8.02
N TYR A 549 22.53 -40.49 8.30
CA TYR A 549 21.77 -39.24 8.31
C TYR A 549 22.42 -38.17 7.43
N ILE A 550 21.60 -37.23 6.96
CA ILE A 550 22.00 -36.06 6.19
C ILE A 550 21.60 -34.81 6.95
N ILE A 551 22.50 -33.82 7.01
CA ILE A 551 22.15 -32.48 7.49
C ILE A 551 22.25 -31.42 6.41
N LEU A 552 21.29 -30.50 6.43
CA LEU A 552 21.30 -29.26 5.65
C LEU A 552 21.31 -28.06 6.61
N PHE A 553 22.24 -27.14 6.39
CA PHE A 553 22.28 -25.84 7.04
C PHE A 553 22.07 -24.74 6.00
N ILE A 554 21.08 -23.88 6.22
CA ILE A 554 20.62 -22.91 5.23
C ILE A 554 20.36 -21.54 5.87
N ASP A 555 20.63 -20.49 5.10
CA ASP A 555 20.22 -19.11 5.40
C ASP A 555 19.00 -18.78 4.55
N LEU A 556 17.90 -18.37 5.19
CA LEU A 556 16.65 -18.02 4.52
C LEU A 556 16.61 -16.56 4.05
N ASP A 557 17.48 -15.72 4.59
CA ASP A 557 17.42 -14.26 4.44
C ASP A 557 18.67 -13.69 3.74
N ALA A 558 19.50 -14.55 3.16
CA ALA A 558 20.72 -14.14 2.50
C ALA A 558 20.48 -13.15 1.35
N ILE A 559 21.28 -12.09 1.31
CA ILE A 559 21.27 -11.09 0.24
C ILE A 559 22.45 -11.38 -0.68
N ILE A 560 22.20 -11.67 -1.95
CA ILE A 560 23.27 -11.98 -2.90
C ILE A 560 24.12 -10.70 -3.11
N PRO A 561 25.44 -10.73 -2.86
CA PRO A 561 26.32 -9.57 -3.06
C PRO A 561 26.14 -8.96 -4.46
N GLY A 562 25.90 -7.65 -4.53
CA GLY A 562 25.66 -6.93 -5.79
C GLY A 562 24.20 -6.90 -6.27
N THR A 563 23.28 -7.66 -5.67
CA THR A 563 21.84 -7.60 -5.96
C THR A 563 21.01 -7.35 -4.69
N ARG A 564 19.86 -6.68 -4.78
CA ARG A 564 18.93 -6.51 -3.63
C ARG A 564 17.95 -7.67 -3.49
N ILE A 565 18.30 -8.84 -4.03
CA ILE A 565 17.42 -10.00 -4.08
C ILE A 565 17.74 -10.88 -2.89
N GLN A 566 16.73 -11.12 -2.06
CA GLN A 566 16.78 -12.11 -0.99
C GLN A 566 16.71 -13.51 -1.62
N SER A 567 17.59 -14.40 -1.18
CA SER A 567 17.71 -15.75 -1.69
C SER A 567 18.03 -16.73 -0.56
N VAL A 568 17.74 -18.00 -0.77
CA VAL A 568 18.15 -19.07 0.15
C VAL A 568 19.57 -19.49 -0.22
N ILE A 569 20.46 -19.56 0.76
CA ILE A 569 21.84 -20.03 0.59
C ILE A 569 22.06 -21.29 1.39
N LEU A 570 22.69 -22.29 0.76
CA LEU A 570 23.18 -23.48 1.45
C LEU A 570 24.53 -23.20 2.11
N HIS A 571 24.58 -23.24 3.44
CA HIS A 571 25.80 -23.03 4.21
C HIS A 571 26.56 -24.34 4.44
N TRP A 572 25.86 -25.45 4.65
CA TRP A 572 26.49 -26.76 4.87
C TRP A 572 25.59 -27.90 4.41
N TYR A 573 26.21 -28.89 3.79
CA TYR A 573 25.61 -30.17 3.46
C TYR A 573 26.59 -31.28 3.79
N GLN A 574 26.16 -32.18 4.67
CA GLN A 574 26.93 -33.35 5.08
C GLN A 574 26.05 -34.58 5.04
N ALA A 575 26.44 -35.54 4.22
CA ALA A 575 25.86 -36.89 4.19
C ALA A 575 26.68 -37.84 5.07
N ASN A 576 26.18 -39.07 5.24
CA ASN A 576 26.81 -40.17 5.96
C ASN A 576 27.13 -39.84 7.43
N LEU A 577 26.28 -39.05 8.09
CA LEU A 577 26.36 -38.86 9.54
C LEU A 577 25.88 -40.12 10.25
N MET A 578 26.61 -40.58 11.26
CA MET A 578 26.24 -41.72 12.10
C MET A 578 26.20 -41.30 13.56
N VAL A 579 25.43 -42.03 14.37
CA VAL A 579 25.39 -41.82 15.82
C VAL A 579 26.69 -42.30 16.46
N ASP A 580 27.28 -41.51 17.35
CA ASP A 580 28.39 -41.94 18.19
C ASP A 580 27.89 -42.85 19.32
N CYS A 581 27.83 -44.16 19.04
CA CYS A 581 27.32 -45.16 19.96
C CYS A 581 28.28 -45.50 21.11
N THR A 582 29.45 -44.84 21.18
CA THR A 582 30.38 -45.00 22.31
C THR A 582 29.95 -44.23 23.55
N LYS A 583 29.03 -43.27 23.41
CA LYS A 583 28.47 -42.47 24.50
C LYS A 583 27.03 -42.92 24.80
N PRO A 584 26.77 -43.59 25.94
CA PRO A 584 25.42 -44.06 26.28
C PRO A 584 24.62 -42.95 26.98
N SER A 585 24.00 -42.04 26.23
CA SER A 585 22.93 -41.17 26.75
C SER A 585 22.14 -40.53 25.60
N PRO A 586 20.79 -40.47 25.64
CA PRO A 586 20.10 -39.43 24.91
C PRO A 586 20.50 -38.06 25.51
N PRO A 587 20.79 -37.05 24.69
CA PRO A 587 20.64 -37.03 23.23
C PRO A 587 21.86 -37.62 22.49
N SER A 588 21.60 -38.36 21.41
CA SER A 588 22.58 -39.05 20.57
C SER A 588 23.36 -38.05 19.71
N THR A 589 24.69 -37.99 19.89
CA THR A 589 25.56 -37.10 19.12
C THR A 589 25.86 -37.68 17.74
N LEU A 590 25.73 -36.85 16.68
CA LEU A 590 26.04 -37.24 15.31
C LEU A 590 27.49 -36.91 14.96
N VAL A 591 28.19 -37.87 14.35
CA VAL A 591 29.56 -37.72 13.86
C VAL A 591 29.66 -38.18 12.41
N PRO A 592 30.57 -37.60 11.59
CA PRO A 592 30.84 -38.13 10.25
C PRO A 592 31.27 -39.60 10.31
N GLY A 593 30.70 -40.45 9.46
CA GLY A 593 31.08 -41.85 9.36
C GLY A 593 32.55 -42.03 8.96
N LYS A 594 33.23 -43.03 9.53
CA LYS A 594 34.66 -43.34 9.28
C LYS A 594 34.91 -44.14 7.98
N ASP A 595 33.90 -44.30 7.12
CA ASP A 595 34.05 -45.01 5.84
C ASP A 595 34.95 -44.18 4.89
N ASN A 596 36.25 -44.38 5.02
CA ASN A 596 37.25 -43.92 4.06
C ASN A 596 37.04 -44.68 2.74
N GLY A 597 36.44 -44.05 1.72
CA GLY A 597 36.85 -44.35 0.35
C GLY A 597 35.81 -44.63 -0.74
N ASP A 598 34.54 -44.27 -0.61
CA ASP A 598 33.70 -44.18 -1.82
C ASP A 598 33.89 -42.81 -2.48
N LYS A 599 34.44 -42.80 -3.71
CA LYS A 599 34.64 -41.60 -4.55
C LYS A 599 33.35 -40.84 -4.91
N HIS A 600 32.21 -41.26 -4.35
CA HIS A 600 30.87 -40.69 -4.60
C HIS A 600 30.30 -39.87 -3.44
N ASP A 601 31.00 -39.77 -2.31
CA ASP A 601 30.59 -38.95 -1.16
C ASP A 601 30.97 -37.48 -1.35
N GLN A 602 30.22 -36.77 -2.19
CA GLN A 602 30.42 -35.34 -2.38
C GLN A 602 29.87 -34.58 -1.16
N ILE A 603 30.74 -33.97 -0.36
CA ILE A 603 30.39 -33.13 0.79
C ILE A 603 30.55 -31.67 0.39
N ALA A 604 29.64 -30.79 0.83
CA ALA A 604 29.81 -29.35 0.65
C ALA A 604 30.45 -28.77 1.91
N SER A 605 31.60 -28.09 1.78
CA SER A 605 32.30 -27.51 2.93
C SER A 605 31.40 -26.53 3.71
N TYR A 606 31.57 -26.49 5.03
CA TYR A 606 30.85 -25.55 5.90
C TYR A 606 31.26 -24.10 5.60
N ILE A 607 30.29 -23.26 5.23
CA ILE A 607 30.47 -21.81 5.12
C ILE A 607 29.83 -21.19 6.35
N ALA A 608 30.62 -20.54 7.20
CA ALA A 608 30.10 -19.83 8.36
C ALA A 608 29.08 -18.73 7.95
N PRO A 609 28.06 -18.46 8.77
CA PRO A 609 27.19 -17.29 8.65
C PRO A 609 27.95 -15.98 8.40
N ARG A 610 27.52 -15.21 7.38
CA ARG A 610 28.15 -13.95 6.96
C ARG A 610 27.09 -12.87 6.69
N ALA A 611 26.19 -12.67 7.65
CA ALA A 611 25.16 -11.64 7.54
C ALA A 611 25.80 -10.24 7.47
N PRO A 612 25.31 -9.32 6.61
CA PRO A 612 25.76 -7.93 6.58
C PRO A 612 25.58 -7.21 7.93
N PRO A 613 26.34 -6.14 8.22
CA PRO A 613 26.21 -5.40 9.48
C PRO A 613 24.80 -4.85 9.68
N ASN A 614 24.30 -4.92 10.92
CA ASN A 614 22.94 -4.48 11.29
C ASN A 614 21.80 -5.22 10.56
N THR A 615 22.02 -6.47 10.18
CA THR A 615 20.96 -7.35 9.65
C THR A 615 20.71 -8.54 10.57
N HIS A 616 19.50 -9.07 10.49
CA HIS A 616 19.09 -10.30 11.19
C HIS A 616 18.77 -11.34 10.13
N HIS A 617 19.49 -12.44 10.13
CA HIS A 617 19.27 -13.54 9.19
C HIS A 617 18.81 -14.78 9.96
N ARG A 618 17.81 -15.48 9.44
CA ARG A 618 17.32 -16.73 10.01
C ARG A 618 18.07 -17.90 9.40
N TYR A 619 18.74 -18.65 10.26
CA TYR A 619 19.51 -19.82 9.89
C TYR A 619 18.80 -21.08 10.39
N VAL A 620 18.66 -22.08 9.52
CA VAL A 620 17.92 -23.32 9.82
C VAL A 620 18.79 -24.54 9.59
N TYR A 621 18.77 -25.46 10.54
CA TYR A 621 19.34 -26.80 10.42
C TYR A 621 18.22 -27.82 10.26
N LEU A 622 18.38 -28.73 9.29
CA LEU A 622 17.42 -29.80 9.00
C LEU A 622 18.15 -31.13 8.94
N LEU A 623 17.67 -32.11 9.69
CA LEU A 623 18.22 -33.47 9.73
C LEU A 623 17.26 -34.45 9.02
N PHE A 624 17.79 -35.27 8.13
CA PHE A 624 17.06 -36.28 7.35
C PHE A 624 17.65 -37.67 7.55
N ALA A 625 16.83 -38.72 7.51
CA ALA A 625 17.33 -40.07 7.28
C ALA A 625 17.90 -40.18 5.85
N GLN A 626 19.01 -40.88 5.70
CA GLN A 626 19.63 -41.15 4.42
C GLN A 626 19.15 -42.50 3.86
N PRO A 627 18.41 -42.53 2.74
CA PRO A 627 17.93 -43.78 2.16
C PRO A 627 19.08 -44.57 1.48
N PRO A 628 19.29 -45.85 1.78
CA PRO A 628 20.26 -46.68 1.06
C PRO A 628 19.65 -47.29 -0.22
N PRO A 629 20.30 -47.22 -1.41
CA PRO A 629 21.52 -46.48 -1.72
C PRO A 629 21.25 -45.00 -1.99
N TYR A 630 22.04 -44.12 -1.37
CA TYR A 630 21.94 -42.68 -1.57
C TYR A 630 22.95 -42.20 -2.61
N GLN A 631 22.50 -41.34 -3.53
CA GLN A 631 23.38 -40.65 -4.45
C GLN A 631 22.97 -39.18 -4.52
N PHE A 632 23.95 -38.28 -4.42
CA PHE A 632 23.69 -36.85 -4.51
C PHE A 632 23.11 -36.49 -5.88
N PRO A 633 22.00 -35.73 -5.97
CA PRO A 633 21.41 -35.35 -7.25
C PRO A 633 22.36 -34.50 -8.09
N GLY A 634 22.81 -35.02 -9.24
CA GLY A 634 23.81 -34.35 -10.09
C GLY A 634 23.41 -32.94 -10.56
N CYS A 635 22.11 -32.65 -10.68
CA CYS A 635 21.60 -31.32 -11.00
C CYS A 635 21.87 -30.27 -9.91
N PHE A 636 22.14 -30.69 -8.66
CA PHE A 636 22.55 -29.83 -7.56
C PHE A 636 24.07 -29.72 -7.39
N SER A 637 24.88 -30.29 -8.30
CA SER A 637 26.36 -30.27 -8.20
C SER A 637 26.99 -28.88 -8.17
N HIS A 638 26.24 -27.86 -8.60
CA HIS A 638 26.66 -26.46 -8.52
C HIS A 638 26.89 -25.95 -7.08
N VAL A 639 26.44 -26.66 -6.04
CA VAL A 639 26.57 -26.21 -4.64
C VAL A 639 27.91 -26.54 -3.98
N PHE A 640 28.76 -27.36 -4.59
CA PHE A 640 30.04 -27.78 -3.98
C PHE A 640 31.10 -26.68 -3.85
N PRO A 641 31.28 -25.77 -4.83
CA PRO A 641 32.20 -24.66 -4.68
C PRO A 641 31.89 -23.83 -3.42
N GLU A 642 32.93 -23.41 -2.70
CA GLU A 642 32.83 -22.58 -1.48
C GLU A 642 32.55 -21.10 -1.79
N THR A 643 31.63 -20.83 -2.72
CA THR A 643 31.27 -19.45 -3.10
C THR A 643 29.79 -19.18 -2.87
N VAL A 644 29.48 -18.02 -2.29
CA VAL A 644 28.11 -17.55 -2.02
C VAL A 644 27.27 -17.56 -3.30
N SER A 645 27.86 -17.17 -4.43
CA SER A 645 27.22 -17.16 -5.75
C SER A 645 26.84 -18.55 -6.26
N ALA A 646 27.62 -19.59 -5.93
CA ALA A 646 27.35 -20.96 -6.36
C ALA A 646 26.27 -21.64 -5.51
N ARG A 647 26.10 -21.23 -4.25
CA ARG A 647 25.13 -21.82 -3.31
C ARG A 647 23.83 -21.02 -3.16
N ALA A 648 23.75 -19.85 -3.79
CA ALA A 648 22.57 -19.00 -3.78
C ALA A 648 21.45 -19.55 -4.67
N GLY A 649 20.21 -19.38 -4.22
CA GLY A 649 19.02 -19.90 -4.90
C GLY A 649 18.75 -21.37 -4.61
N PHE A 650 19.31 -21.94 -3.53
CA PHE A 650 19.12 -23.34 -3.18
C PHE A 650 17.65 -23.64 -2.87
N ASN A 651 17.01 -24.48 -3.71
CA ASN A 651 15.61 -24.87 -3.54
C ASN A 651 15.50 -26.20 -2.79
N ILE A 652 15.23 -26.12 -1.49
CA ILE A 652 15.17 -27.28 -0.59
C ILE A 652 14.10 -28.28 -1.03
N ARG A 653 12.91 -27.81 -1.45
CA ARG A 653 11.82 -28.70 -1.88
C ARG A 653 12.22 -29.53 -3.10
N LYS A 654 12.82 -28.90 -4.11
CA LYS A 654 13.34 -29.60 -5.29
C LYS A 654 14.48 -30.56 -4.92
N PHE A 655 15.35 -30.18 -3.99
CA PHE A 655 16.44 -31.04 -3.52
C PHE A 655 15.91 -32.29 -2.80
N VAL A 656 15.03 -32.13 -1.80
CA VAL A 656 14.42 -33.24 -1.05
C VAL A 656 13.73 -34.22 -2.01
N GLN A 657 12.98 -33.70 -3.00
CA GLN A 657 12.33 -34.53 -4.01
C GLN A 657 13.32 -35.25 -4.94
N ALA A 658 14.36 -34.55 -5.43
CA ALA A 658 15.35 -35.14 -6.33
C ALA A 658 16.27 -36.15 -5.61
N ALA A 659 16.53 -35.92 -4.33
CA ALA A 659 17.33 -36.78 -3.45
C ALA A 659 16.54 -37.97 -2.88
N GLY A 660 15.20 -38.00 -3.06
CA GLY A 660 14.34 -39.06 -2.54
C GLY A 660 14.30 -39.09 -1.01
N LEU A 661 14.37 -37.93 -0.37
CA LEU A 661 14.34 -37.82 1.10
C LEU A 661 12.90 -37.72 1.61
N ASP A 662 12.62 -38.44 2.70
CA ASP A 662 11.42 -38.27 3.51
C ASP A 662 11.44 -36.93 4.27
N PRO A 663 10.35 -36.52 4.94
CA PRO A 663 10.32 -35.31 5.77
C PRO A 663 11.46 -35.29 6.83
N PRO A 664 11.96 -34.10 7.22
CA PRO A 664 13.05 -34.01 8.18
C PRO A 664 12.64 -34.58 9.54
N ILE A 665 13.53 -35.39 10.11
CA ILE A 665 13.37 -36.04 11.42
C ILE A 665 13.46 -35.01 12.54
N ALA A 666 14.41 -34.09 12.42
CA ALA A 666 14.64 -33.07 13.43
C ALA A 666 15.08 -31.75 12.78
N MET A 667 14.79 -30.65 13.47
CA MET A 667 15.27 -29.32 13.06
C MET A 667 15.52 -28.40 14.25
N ASN A 668 16.27 -27.35 13.99
CA ASN A 668 16.42 -26.20 14.89
C ASN A 668 16.76 -24.96 14.06
N TYR A 669 16.53 -23.77 14.60
CA TYR A 669 16.83 -22.50 13.94
C TYR A 669 17.26 -21.44 14.96
N PHE A 670 18.07 -20.50 14.50
CA PHE A 670 18.51 -19.35 15.30
C PHE A 670 18.54 -18.08 14.44
N ILE A 671 18.60 -16.93 15.10
CA ILE A 671 18.71 -15.62 14.44
C ILE A 671 20.16 -15.16 14.57
N GLY A 672 20.88 -15.08 13.46
CA GLY A 672 22.24 -14.57 13.43
C GLY A 672 22.25 -13.05 13.39
N ARG A 673 22.95 -12.42 14.34
CA ARG A 673 23.14 -10.98 14.43
C ARG A 673 24.59 -10.62 14.11
N HIS A 674 24.77 -9.50 13.40
CA HIS A 674 26.09 -8.93 13.15
C HIS A 674 26.15 -7.50 13.67
N GLU A 675 26.73 -7.31 14.86
CA GLU A 675 27.04 -5.99 15.40
C GLU A 675 28.40 -5.51 14.84
N PRO A 676 28.47 -4.35 14.16
CA PRO A 676 29.73 -3.80 13.70
C PRO A 676 30.57 -3.32 14.88
N THR A 677 31.85 -3.68 14.91
CA THR A 677 32.83 -3.12 15.86
C THR A 677 33.31 -1.75 15.41
N GLU A 678 33.63 -0.85 16.36
CA GLU A 678 34.22 0.47 16.07
C GLU A 678 35.46 0.32 15.17
N GLY A 679 35.35 0.77 13.90
CA GLY A 679 36.45 0.77 12.93
C GLY A 679 36.24 -0.05 11.64
N GLU A 680 35.20 -0.88 11.53
CA GLU A 680 34.92 -1.63 10.30
C GLU A 680 34.30 -0.71 9.22
N THR A 681 35.04 -0.48 8.13
CA THR A 681 34.58 0.32 6.99
C THR A 681 33.61 -0.49 6.13
N THR A 682 32.41 0.04 5.90
CA THR A 682 31.36 -0.57 5.07
C THR A 682 31.67 -0.42 3.57
N THR A 683 32.75 -1.02 3.09
CA THR A 683 33.02 -1.12 1.65
C THR A 683 32.49 -2.45 1.11
N MET A 684 31.31 -2.42 0.50
CA MET A 684 30.89 -3.45 -0.46
C MET A 684 31.83 -3.40 -1.67
N PRO A 685 32.51 -4.49 -2.07
CA PRO A 685 33.30 -4.49 -3.30
C PRO A 685 32.38 -4.32 -4.51
N GLU A 686 32.69 -3.36 -5.38
CA GLU A 686 32.09 -3.26 -6.71
C GLU A 686 32.61 -4.40 -7.60
N GLY A 687 31.72 -5.18 -8.21
CA GLY A 687 32.11 -6.18 -9.20
C GLY A 687 30.99 -7.05 -9.75
N ALA A 688 30.76 -6.89 -11.06
CA ALA A 688 30.03 -7.72 -12.02
C ALA A 688 28.48 -7.65 -12.08
N THR A 689 28.05 -7.17 -13.25
CA THR A 689 26.70 -7.09 -13.81
C THR A 689 26.11 -8.46 -14.18
N THR A 690 24.78 -8.56 -14.04
CA THR A 690 23.86 -9.55 -14.65
C THR A 690 24.17 -11.04 -14.47
N THR A 691 23.50 -11.69 -13.51
CA THR A 691 23.28 -13.15 -13.52
C THR A 691 21.79 -13.46 -13.61
N SER A 692 21.43 -14.16 -14.69
CA SER A 692 20.13 -14.80 -14.88
C SER A 692 19.90 -15.84 -13.80
N PHE A 693 18.71 -15.84 -13.17
CA PHE A 693 18.25 -16.95 -12.34
C PHE A 693 18.34 -18.26 -13.14
N ARG A 694 19.24 -19.18 -12.76
CA ARG A 694 19.23 -20.54 -13.29
C ARG A 694 18.15 -21.32 -12.56
N SER A 695 16.99 -21.51 -13.17
CA SER A 695 16.08 -22.57 -12.73
C SER A 695 16.77 -23.91 -12.99
N VAL A 696 17.14 -24.62 -11.93
CA VAL A 696 17.62 -26.00 -12.06
C VAL A 696 16.40 -26.88 -12.28
N ASP A 697 16.27 -27.44 -13.47
CA ASP A 697 15.28 -28.46 -13.81
C ASP A 697 15.92 -29.84 -13.63
N CYS A 698 15.52 -30.55 -12.58
CA CYS A 698 15.92 -31.94 -12.34
C CYS A 698 14.78 -32.86 -12.82
N PRO A 699 15.07 -33.92 -13.58
CA PRO A 699 14.08 -34.97 -13.85
C PRO A 699 13.71 -35.66 -12.53
N THR A 700 12.42 -35.68 -12.20
CA THR A 700 11.90 -36.40 -11.03
C THR A 700 12.10 -37.90 -11.22
N ARG A 701 12.72 -38.58 -10.25
CA ARG A 701 12.67 -40.04 -10.14
C ARG A 701 11.21 -40.45 -9.92
N THR A 702 10.52 -40.91 -10.97
CA THR A 702 9.29 -41.67 -10.82
C THR A 702 9.64 -42.95 -10.06
N ALA A 703 9.04 -43.14 -8.88
CA ALA A 703 9.09 -44.41 -8.17
C ALA A 703 8.60 -45.51 -9.11
N GLY A 704 9.52 -46.32 -9.61
CA GLY A 704 9.21 -47.48 -10.41
C GLY A 704 8.54 -48.51 -9.53
N VAL A 705 7.25 -48.72 -9.75
CA VAL A 705 6.56 -49.96 -9.39
C VAL A 705 7.24 -51.07 -10.18
N VAL A 706 8.11 -51.84 -9.53
CA VAL A 706 8.52 -53.16 -10.03
C VAL A 706 7.40 -54.12 -9.59
N MET A 707 6.43 -54.35 -10.48
CA MET A 707 5.62 -55.57 -10.44
C MET A 707 6.53 -56.72 -10.91
N SER A 708 6.61 -57.77 -10.09
CA SER A 708 6.98 -59.17 -10.40
C SER A 708 7.91 -59.44 -11.57
#